data_AF-A0A395T230-F1
#
_entry.id   AF-A0A395T230-F1
#
_cell.length_a   1.000
_cell.length_b   1.000
_cell.length_c   1.000
_cell.angle_alpha   90.00
_cell.angle_beta   90.00
_cell.angle_gamma   90.00
#
_symmetry.space_group_name_H-M   'P 1'
#
loop_
_entity.id
_entity.type
_entity.pdbx_description
1 polymer ?
#
loop_
_entity_poly.entity_id
_entity_poly.type
_entity_poly.pdbx_seq_one_letter_code
_entity_poly.pdbx_strand_id
1 'polypeptide(L)'
;MLDNNNFASPSPWPLKDEFMGSKSGSGVGDRKSWHRLEDLPTPFAAQYARLSQPWLPGFWKRFPYRGLGMWLLALIGTMAAVLILRYSDGVPVENWDEHIQPTVWLALTSALSGAFLACAFTEGAAISYWRTAGKPVTAVYGSSTGILQAAINLFTWQSKTLGIASILMTLSVMRGPLMQRASATTNYYESLQGTMNFHIARELPTDYACIMTGRTHSTSLLTKNFSNIAHSYSRRDDMVAFDTSCTNCTTTIKGFGFDVNCTETTREYNITAGADDASLKQAMNGASFFQVNISEFRDYSVYQMVDGAFLQYTTLFKDDSNCYGKTKIQTCDLHAGIAEFPVRIDGDKVELEGNWKDDKFIERKYMLPAGQVGSGSGNILGGFSTIVNALYASTAYMSFTGATGYDVRSDGLPATQYLTMSGAVPGCNDTWSNPMDDIIELTRNIGFRASLQYARFNTTDKQKVEYNSGTTTLVYVTDYNKMWIAVLVSLIGIFSVLPTFWGWWELGRDVSLNPLEIANAFGTVGQESHIMRNVDPNQNVGGIVNAVNDIGPVRYGAWEMSDGSKSALLRMPQPADLRFNQGTELHFLPIATTKPDTRRAVELRRASARSHLAKTIHQRKRCSINKALEDDKLHDPNQISCAGHWQLTPTLLHTVPDNIVDQHTRMLLNYCIQSFWPGFEMGSAAFHIPSFARDYSTLVAQGPGLYHALLWSAAVSMSYKKEAKITEKESLTHYTKALKYISQDIAQPVSKISEQTMFAILSITGSEVSPEDGQGIVKRALDPPLAELSWIHVYGRRLHIDAHAKALIRIVDLKGGIHNLRSSDFQASFNYMDLTRASQTLTRPHLLVSRLYGRVRQTHDRRKLFGYRDDLAGVAWVEGTTAHLRQLSALGLSADLQDVIGDMRAWVQVIEGYHFGLLKTSDTSLLTAHRDLIQQRLLANLPREGEEESSEILVSDEEQETHNHITQWINRVVQTALLIFSLGVTFPIPYAPPYHRLSKRLKVQLEQHAEEAFDLQLLDLLTWLGMLGALCSEQVGSDLRVWFVYFLRTVETRRAGRSVTREWSLVVRESLEPFIWSTVSCDAAAGVIWKEVQDGSIGWETTAWTGMLGTICG
;
A
#
# COMPACT_ATOMS: atom_id res chain seq x y z
N MET A 1 66.38 39.02 -7.39
CA MET A 1 67.74 38.54 -7.71
C MET A 1 67.57 37.53 -8.83
N LEU A 2 67.62 38.01 -10.07
CA LEU A 2 68.69 37.74 -11.05
C LEU A 2 68.58 36.29 -11.59
N ASP A 3 68.46 35.98 -12.88
CA ASP A 3 68.30 36.76 -14.09
C ASP A 3 67.95 35.77 -15.24
N ASN A 4 67.53 36.32 -16.39
CA ASN A 4 67.04 35.69 -17.62
C ASN A 4 67.91 34.58 -18.28
N ASN A 5 67.28 33.61 -18.96
CA ASN A 5 67.23 33.48 -20.45
C ASN A 5 66.95 32.04 -20.99
N ASN A 6 65.86 31.93 -21.76
CA ASN A 6 65.66 31.28 -23.06
C ASN A 6 66.20 29.86 -23.44
N PHE A 7 65.20 29.08 -23.90
CA PHE A 7 65.15 28.11 -25.01
C PHE A 7 65.74 26.68 -24.92
N ALA A 8 64.85 25.76 -25.33
CA ALA A 8 65.05 24.47 -26.01
C ALA A 8 65.40 23.21 -25.18
N SER A 9 64.46 22.26 -25.25
CA SER A 9 64.59 20.82 -24.97
C SER A 9 65.68 20.15 -25.84
N PRO A 10 66.39 19.13 -25.31
CA PRO A 10 65.98 17.75 -25.56
C PRO A 10 66.23 16.77 -24.40
N SER A 11 65.42 15.71 -24.31
CA SER A 11 65.59 14.60 -23.37
C SER A 11 66.67 13.60 -23.86
N PRO A 12 67.51 13.03 -22.98
CA PRO A 12 68.67 12.22 -23.38
C PRO A 12 68.64 10.74 -22.92
N TRP A 13 69.51 9.96 -23.56
CA TRP A 13 70.12 8.66 -23.16
C TRP A 13 69.45 7.33 -23.60
N PRO A 14 70.20 6.20 -23.73
CA PRO A 14 71.27 5.97 -24.72
C PRO A 14 71.31 4.54 -25.30
N LEU A 15 72.23 4.36 -26.26
CA LEU A 15 72.67 3.14 -26.93
C LEU A 15 73.20 2.03 -26.01
N LYS A 16 73.07 0.77 -26.48
CA LYS A 16 74.07 -0.28 -26.25
C LYS A 16 74.20 -1.15 -27.51
N ASP A 17 75.36 -1.02 -28.15
CA ASP A 17 75.83 -1.78 -29.31
C ASP A 17 76.41 -3.16 -28.92
N GLU A 18 76.75 -3.89 -29.98
CA GLU A 18 77.59 -5.10 -30.08
C GLU A 18 76.86 -6.45 -30.08
N PHE A 19 76.71 -7.03 -31.27
CA PHE A 19 77.57 -8.14 -31.73
C PHE A 19 77.31 -8.43 -33.22
N MET A 20 78.12 -7.83 -34.10
CA MET A 20 78.39 -8.31 -35.46
C MET A 20 79.80 -8.89 -35.47
N GLY A 21 79.90 -10.21 -35.51
CA GLY A 21 81.15 -10.94 -35.72
C GLY A 21 80.95 -11.93 -36.86
N SER A 22 81.56 -11.63 -38.00
CA SER A 22 81.66 -12.52 -39.16
C SER A 22 82.41 -13.80 -38.80
N LYS A 23 81.89 -14.98 -39.19
CA LYS A 23 82.72 -16.08 -39.68
C LYS A 23 81.90 -17.06 -40.53
N SER A 24 82.51 -17.38 -41.66
CA SER A 24 82.13 -18.34 -42.70
C SER A 24 81.87 -19.76 -42.18
N GLY A 25 80.84 -20.40 -42.71
CA GLY A 25 80.61 -21.84 -42.57
C GLY A 25 79.53 -22.28 -43.56
N SER A 26 79.94 -23.03 -44.57
CA SER A 26 79.13 -23.63 -45.63
C SER A 26 77.95 -24.45 -45.09
N GLY A 27 76.77 -24.20 -45.64
CA GLY A 27 75.57 -25.00 -45.40
C GLY A 27 74.39 -24.42 -46.16
N VAL A 28 74.26 -24.84 -47.43
CA VAL A 28 73.14 -24.52 -48.31
C VAL A 28 71.83 -24.92 -47.63
N GLY A 29 70.98 -23.94 -47.37
CA GLY A 29 69.66 -24.11 -46.76
C GLY A 29 68.82 -22.86 -47.00
N ASP A 30 68.10 -22.86 -48.13
CA ASP A 30 67.25 -21.80 -48.65
C ASP A 30 66.45 -21.02 -47.59
N ARG A 31 66.82 -19.76 -47.35
CA ARG A 31 65.85 -18.74 -46.94
C ARG A 31 65.18 -18.21 -48.22
N LYS A 32 64.10 -18.86 -48.62
CA LYS A 32 63.24 -18.41 -49.71
C LYS A 32 62.77 -16.97 -49.44
N SER A 33 63.27 -16.04 -50.24
CA SER A 33 62.61 -14.77 -50.50
C SER A 33 61.20 -15.05 -51.03
N TRP A 34 60.22 -14.30 -50.56
CA TRP A 34 58.85 -14.31 -51.08
C TRP A 34 58.87 -14.37 -52.62
N HIS A 35 58.20 -15.39 -53.16
CA HIS A 35 58.26 -15.80 -54.56
C HIS A 35 58.01 -14.64 -55.53
N ARG A 36 58.91 -14.50 -56.51
CA ARG A 36 58.69 -13.74 -57.75
C ARG A 36 57.49 -14.36 -58.49
N LEU A 37 56.57 -13.52 -58.92
CA LEU A 37 55.22 -13.81 -59.44
C LEU A 37 55.15 -14.54 -60.81
N GLU A 38 56.24 -15.11 -61.31
CA GLU A 38 56.32 -15.53 -62.72
C GLU A 38 56.17 -17.04 -62.98
N ASP A 39 56.11 -17.90 -61.94
CA ASP A 39 56.04 -19.37 -62.10
C ASP A 39 54.86 -20.03 -61.34
N LEU A 40 53.62 -19.60 -61.59
CA LEU A 40 52.41 -20.26 -61.07
C LEU A 40 51.53 -20.82 -62.21
N PRO A 41 50.90 -22.01 -62.04
CA PRO A 41 50.02 -22.58 -63.06
C PRO A 41 48.85 -21.64 -63.39
N THR A 42 48.38 -21.73 -64.63
CA THR A 42 47.46 -20.79 -65.30
C THR A 42 46.09 -20.48 -64.65
N PRO A 43 45.57 -21.16 -63.60
CA PRO A 43 44.39 -20.64 -62.88
C PRO A 43 44.69 -19.42 -61.99
N PHE A 44 45.94 -19.24 -61.55
CA PHE A 44 46.31 -18.18 -60.60
C PHE A 44 46.54 -16.81 -61.25
N ALA A 45 46.97 -16.76 -62.52
CA ALA A 45 47.14 -15.49 -63.24
C ALA A 45 45.82 -14.72 -63.41
N ALA A 46 44.68 -15.41 -63.52
CA ALA A 46 43.35 -14.79 -63.57
C ALA A 46 42.87 -14.24 -62.21
N GLN A 47 43.51 -14.64 -61.10
CA GLN A 47 43.19 -14.17 -59.76
C GLN A 47 43.89 -12.85 -59.43
N TYR A 48 45.07 -12.59 -60.01
CA TYR A 48 45.81 -11.33 -59.87
C TYR A 48 45.22 -10.17 -60.68
N ALA A 49 44.38 -10.46 -61.68
CA ALA A 49 43.61 -9.43 -62.41
C ALA A 49 42.48 -8.79 -61.56
N ARG A 50 42.26 -9.23 -60.32
CA ARG A 50 41.18 -8.74 -59.43
C ARG A 50 41.62 -7.68 -58.41
N LEU A 51 42.90 -7.33 -58.31
CA LEU A 51 43.40 -6.38 -57.30
C LEU A 51 43.34 -4.94 -57.84
N SER A 52 42.30 -4.22 -57.44
CA SER A 52 42.07 -2.80 -57.74
C SER A 52 42.86 -1.85 -56.82
N GLN A 53 43.31 -2.32 -55.64
CA GLN A 53 44.13 -1.53 -54.71
C GLN A 53 45.38 -2.29 -54.19
N PRO A 54 46.56 -1.63 -54.15
CA PRO A 54 47.79 -2.23 -53.62
C PRO A 54 47.77 -2.37 -52.09
N TRP A 55 48.30 -3.48 -51.58
CA TRP A 55 48.49 -3.71 -50.15
C TRP A 55 49.59 -2.78 -49.60
N LEU A 56 49.21 -1.74 -48.87
CA LEU A 56 50.12 -0.70 -48.38
C LEU A 56 50.20 -0.70 -46.84
N PRO A 57 51.13 -1.46 -46.23
CA PRO A 57 51.35 -1.43 -44.79
C PRO A 57 52.02 -0.11 -44.37
N GLY A 58 51.81 0.29 -43.12
CA GLY A 58 52.46 1.49 -42.59
C GLY A 58 51.96 1.90 -41.20
N PHE A 59 52.90 2.27 -40.34
CA PHE A 59 52.64 2.62 -38.94
C PHE A 59 51.69 3.82 -38.79
N TRP A 60 51.93 4.89 -39.55
CA TRP A 60 51.13 6.13 -39.50
C TRP A 60 49.95 6.13 -40.47
N LYS A 61 49.99 5.31 -41.52
CA LYS A 61 48.93 5.27 -42.55
C LYS A 61 47.66 4.59 -42.07
N ARG A 62 47.76 3.64 -41.13
CA ARG A 62 46.66 2.81 -40.62
C ARG A 62 46.51 2.88 -39.09
N PHE A 63 46.83 4.03 -38.50
CA PHE A 63 46.76 4.22 -37.05
C PHE A 63 45.29 4.20 -36.56
N PRO A 64 44.91 3.37 -35.56
CA PRO A 64 43.52 3.20 -35.12
C PRO A 64 43.05 4.35 -34.21
N TYR A 65 42.95 5.56 -34.76
CA TYR A 65 42.58 6.79 -34.03
C TYR A 65 41.21 6.70 -33.33
N ARG A 66 40.23 6.01 -33.93
CA ARG A 66 38.89 5.82 -33.34
C ARG A 66 38.94 4.92 -32.10
N GLY A 67 39.58 3.77 -32.20
CA GLY A 67 39.69 2.81 -31.09
C GLY A 67 40.49 3.36 -29.91
N LEU A 68 41.63 4.00 -30.19
CA LEU A 68 42.47 4.62 -29.15
C LEU A 68 41.85 5.89 -28.55
N GLY A 69 41.07 6.65 -29.33
CA GLY A 69 40.29 7.79 -28.83
C GLY A 69 39.20 7.36 -27.84
N MET A 70 38.45 6.30 -28.16
CA MET A 70 37.45 5.74 -27.25
C MET A 70 38.08 5.15 -25.97
N TRP A 71 39.26 4.53 -26.10
CA TRP A 71 40.04 4.06 -24.94
C TRP A 71 40.41 5.21 -24.00
N LEU A 72 40.89 6.35 -24.54
CA LEU A 72 41.24 7.53 -23.74
C LEU A 72 40.01 8.13 -23.04
N LEU A 73 38.86 8.19 -23.71
CA LEU A 73 37.60 8.67 -23.11
C LEU A 73 37.12 7.76 -21.97
N ALA A 74 37.32 6.44 -22.07
CA ALA A 74 37.02 5.51 -20.99
C ALA A 74 37.89 5.77 -19.73
N LEU A 75 39.16 6.12 -19.93
CA LEU A 75 40.09 6.50 -18.86
C LEU A 75 39.67 7.82 -18.19
N ILE A 76 39.31 8.84 -18.99
CA ILE A 76 38.81 10.13 -18.49
C ILE A 76 37.53 9.93 -17.66
N GLY A 77 36.62 9.07 -18.12
CA GLY A 77 35.39 8.76 -17.37
C GLY A 77 35.65 8.15 -16.00
N THR A 78 36.71 7.33 -15.86
CA THR A 78 37.12 6.76 -14.55
C THR A 78 37.70 7.85 -13.64
N MET A 79 38.49 8.78 -14.20
CA MET A 79 39.04 9.92 -13.44
C MET A 79 37.95 10.88 -12.96
N ALA A 80 36.94 11.16 -13.79
CA ALA A 80 35.81 12.00 -13.42
C ALA A 80 35.03 11.43 -12.23
N ALA A 81 34.80 10.10 -12.22
CA ALA A 81 34.11 9.44 -11.11
C ALA A 81 34.87 9.53 -9.78
N VAL A 82 36.21 9.49 -9.79
CA VAL A 82 37.04 9.71 -8.60
C VAL A 82 36.93 11.14 -8.09
N LEU A 83 36.92 12.13 -8.99
CA LEU A 83 36.76 13.54 -8.63
C LEU A 83 35.39 13.81 -8.00
N ILE A 84 34.33 13.22 -8.52
CA ILE A 84 32.97 13.35 -7.98
C ILE A 84 32.91 12.79 -6.55
N LEU A 85 33.41 11.58 -6.33
CA LEU A 85 33.40 10.94 -5.00
C LEU A 85 34.22 11.72 -3.96
N ARG A 86 35.32 12.35 -4.38
CA ARG A 86 36.14 13.20 -3.50
C ARG A 86 35.45 14.53 -3.16
N TYR A 87 34.76 15.12 -4.12
CA TYR A 87 34.08 16.40 -3.91
C TYR A 87 32.78 16.25 -3.13
N SER A 88 32.11 15.09 -3.21
CA SER A 88 30.91 14.81 -2.43
C SER A 88 31.16 14.46 -0.96
N ASP A 89 32.39 14.10 -0.59
CA ASP A 89 32.69 13.64 0.76
C ASP A 89 32.58 14.77 1.80
N GLY A 90 31.74 14.57 2.82
CA GLY A 90 31.51 15.53 3.90
C GLY A 90 30.58 16.70 3.56
N VAL A 91 29.95 16.68 2.38
CA VAL A 91 29.03 17.76 1.95
C VAL A 91 27.58 17.39 2.30
N PRO A 92 26.79 18.30 2.91
CA PRO A 92 25.36 18.11 3.15
C PRO A 92 24.58 17.86 1.86
N VAL A 93 23.56 17.00 1.91
CA VAL A 93 22.71 16.70 0.75
C VAL A 93 21.99 17.95 0.24
N GLU A 94 21.62 18.87 1.12
CA GLU A 94 20.94 20.12 0.78
C GLU A 94 21.80 21.08 -0.06
N ASN A 95 23.12 20.98 0.01
CA ASN A 95 24.04 21.83 -0.76
C ASN A 95 24.24 21.35 -2.21
N TRP A 96 23.70 20.18 -2.57
CA TRP A 96 23.70 19.68 -3.94
C TRP A 96 22.43 20.13 -4.66
N ASP A 97 22.60 20.69 -5.87
CA ASP A 97 21.50 21.20 -6.71
C ASP A 97 20.38 20.15 -6.84
N GLU A 98 19.13 20.61 -6.65
CA GLU A 98 17.89 19.82 -6.59
C GLU A 98 17.70 18.92 -7.83
N HIS A 99 18.41 19.22 -8.92
CA HIS A 99 18.29 18.55 -10.20
C HIS A 99 19.24 17.36 -10.42
N ILE A 100 20.44 17.30 -9.79
CA ILE A 100 21.41 16.24 -10.08
C ILE A 100 22.26 15.84 -8.86
N GLN A 101 21.98 14.64 -8.33
CA GLN A 101 22.72 14.04 -7.22
C GLN A 101 24.06 13.41 -7.66
N PRO A 102 25.08 13.33 -6.78
CA PRO A 102 26.37 12.67 -7.06
C PRO A 102 26.24 11.23 -7.59
N THR A 103 25.24 10.47 -7.10
CA THR A 103 24.95 9.11 -7.54
C THR A 103 24.56 9.02 -9.01
N VAL A 104 23.87 10.04 -9.54
CA VAL A 104 23.48 10.15 -10.94
C VAL A 104 24.71 10.42 -11.82
N TRP A 105 25.61 11.30 -11.37
CA TRP A 105 26.89 11.55 -12.04
C TRP A 105 27.77 10.31 -12.12
N LEU A 106 27.82 9.51 -11.05
CA LEU A 106 28.56 8.24 -11.02
C LEU A 106 27.94 7.17 -11.94
N ALA A 107 26.61 7.10 -12.01
CA ALA A 107 25.92 6.22 -12.95
C ALA A 107 26.23 6.59 -14.42
N LEU A 108 26.16 7.89 -14.73
CA LEU A 108 26.39 8.42 -16.08
C LEU A 108 27.84 8.17 -16.54
N THR A 109 28.83 8.53 -15.71
CA THR A 109 30.26 8.35 -16.03
C THR A 109 30.64 6.88 -16.21
N SER A 110 30.11 5.98 -15.38
CA SER A 110 30.33 4.52 -15.52
C SER A 110 29.71 3.95 -16.81
N ALA A 111 28.49 4.38 -17.15
CA ALA A 111 27.79 3.95 -18.36
C ALA A 111 28.51 4.43 -19.64
N LEU A 112 28.88 5.71 -19.69
CA LEU A 112 29.61 6.30 -20.82
C LEU A 112 30.99 5.66 -21.02
N SER A 113 31.76 5.50 -19.94
CA SER A 113 33.04 4.79 -20.00
C SER A 113 32.85 3.35 -20.51
N GLY A 114 31.66 2.76 -20.39
CA GLY A 114 31.39 1.34 -20.69
C GLY A 114 31.13 1.14 -22.16
N ALA A 115 30.31 2.03 -22.70
CA ALA A 115 30.13 2.18 -24.13
C ALA A 115 31.47 2.48 -24.83
N PHE A 116 32.27 3.42 -24.32
CA PHE A 116 33.56 3.75 -24.92
C PHE A 116 34.55 2.58 -24.90
N LEU A 117 34.64 1.86 -23.77
CA LEU A 117 35.51 0.68 -23.68
C LEU A 117 35.03 -0.46 -24.61
N ALA A 118 33.71 -0.63 -24.77
CA ALA A 118 33.16 -1.60 -25.71
C ALA A 118 33.48 -1.25 -27.17
N CYS A 119 33.33 0.01 -27.58
CA CYS A 119 33.71 0.48 -28.91
C CYS A 119 35.22 0.33 -29.17
N ALA A 120 36.07 0.60 -28.16
CA ALA A 120 37.51 0.39 -28.28
C ALA A 120 37.84 -1.11 -28.46
N PHE A 121 37.18 -1.99 -27.71
CA PHE A 121 37.37 -3.44 -27.83
C PHE A 121 36.94 -3.98 -29.18
N THR A 122 35.81 -3.52 -29.75
CA THR A 122 35.35 -4.00 -31.07
C THR A 122 36.33 -3.68 -32.20
N GLU A 123 36.94 -2.48 -32.17
CA GLU A 123 37.95 -2.07 -33.14
C GLU A 123 39.26 -2.85 -32.96
N GLY A 124 39.71 -3.03 -31.71
CA GLY A 124 40.89 -3.83 -31.40
C GLY A 124 40.71 -5.31 -31.75
N ALA A 125 39.51 -5.87 -31.55
CA ALA A 125 39.19 -7.24 -31.92
C ALA A 125 39.26 -7.47 -33.44
N ALA A 126 38.81 -6.51 -34.25
CA ALA A 126 38.91 -6.58 -35.70
C ALA A 126 40.38 -6.66 -36.15
N ILE A 127 41.24 -5.81 -35.61
CA ILE A 127 42.68 -5.80 -35.92
C ILE A 127 43.33 -7.14 -35.55
N SER A 128 43.06 -7.63 -34.35
CA SER A 128 43.60 -8.92 -33.88
C SER A 128 43.10 -10.11 -34.70
N TYR A 129 41.85 -10.09 -35.16
CA TYR A 129 41.27 -11.14 -36.00
C TYR A 129 41.93 -11.20 -37.38
N TRP A 130 41.98 -10.07 -38.10
CA TRP A 130 42.52 -10.03 -39.46
C TRP A 130 44.03 -10.28 -39.51
N ARG A 131 44.77 -9.89 -38.46
CA ARG A 131 46.18 -10.26 -38.31
C ARG A 131 46.39 -11.76 -38.17
N THR A 132 45.48 -12.44 -37.47
CA THR A 132 45.55 -13.90 -37.27
C THR A 132 45.09 -14.64 -38.53
N ALA A 133 44.03 -14.15 -39.19
CA ALA A 133 43.51 -14.70 -40.44
C ALA A 133 44.51 -14.61 -41.61
N GLY A 134 45.48 -13.69 -41.56
CA GLY A 134 46.59 -13.61 -42.53
C GLY A 134 47.70 -14.66 -42.36
N LYS A 135 47.66 -15.48 -41.30
CA LYS A 135 48.61 -16.58 -41.06
C LYS A 135 47.98 -17.91 -41.51
N PRO A 136 48.77 -18.92 -41.95
CA PRO A 136 48.26 -20.18 -42.51
C PRO A 136 47.57 -21.12 -41.49
N VAL A 137 47.11 -20.62 -40.35
CA VAL A 137 46.47 -21.41 -39.29
C VAL A 137 45.00 -20.98 -39.17
N THR A 138 44.13 -21.98 -39.10
CA THR A 138 42.66 -21.95 -39.08
C THR A 138 42.03 -20.72 -38.42
N ALA A 139 41.26 -19.94 -39.19
CA ALA A 139 40.54 -18.76 -38.73
C ALA A 139 39.31 -19.14 -37.87
N VAL A 140 39.27 -18.63 -36.64
CA VAL A 140 38.17 -18.87 -35.68
C VAL A 140 37.30 -17.61 -35.59
N TYR A 141 36.26 -17.54 -36.43
CA TYR A 141 35.24 -16.47 -36.41
C TYR A 141 34.36 -16.50 -35.14
N GLY A 142 34.31 -17.62 -34.43
CA GLY A 142 33.55 -17.77 -33.17
C GLY A 142 34.15 -17.08 -31.94
N SER A 143 35.12 -16.16 -32.10
CA SER A 143 35.88 -15.59 -30.98
C SER A 143 35.37 -14.23 -30.48
N SER A 144 34.41 -13.60 -31.16
CA SER A 144 33.93 -12.24 -30.82
C SER A 144 32.42 -12.12 -30.57
N THR A 145 31.67 -13.23 -30.55
CA THR A 145 30.19 -13.19 -30.60
C THR A 145 29.49 -13.52 -29.28
N GLY A 146 30.20 -13.92 -28.21
CA GLY A 146 29.55 -14.13 -26.90
C GLY A 146 30.48 -14.60 -25.76
N ILE A 147 30.04 -14.37 -24.52
CA ILE A 147 30.77 -14.67 -23.26
C ILE A 147 31.04 -16.18 -23.12
N LEU A 148 30.07 -17.03 -23.46
CA LEU A 148 30.19 -18.48 -23.38
C LEU A 148 31.21 -19.01 -24.41
N GLN A 149 31.22 -18.43 -25.61
CA GLN A 149 32.14 -18.82 -26.68
C GLN A 149 33.57 -18.34 -26.41
N ALA A 150 33.74 -17.16 -25.78
CA ALA A 150 35.03 -16.65 -25.32
C ALA A 150 35.63 -17.50 -24.18
N ALA A 151 34.79 -17.97 -23.23
CA ALA A 151 35.22 -18.85 -22.15
C ALA A 151 35.61 -20.26 -22.65
N ILE A 152 34.88 -20.82 -23.62
CA ILE A 152 35.21 -22.11 -24.27
C ILE A 152 36.54 -22.02 -25.04
N ASN A 153 36.80 -20.88 -25.69
CA ASN A 153 38.04 -20.69 -26.46
C ASN A 153 39.29 -20.41 -25.60
N LEU A 154 39.14 -19.98 -24.35
CA LEU A 154 40.26 -19.87 -23.40
C LEU A 154 40.85 -21.26 -23.08
N PHE A 155 40.02 -22.31 -23.13
CA PHE A 155 40.42 -23.69 -22.90
C PHE A 155 41.01 -24.39 -24.14
N THR A 156 40.81 -23.85 -25.36
CA THR A 156 41.29 -24.48 -26.61
C THR A 156 42.60 -23.89 -27.18
N TRP A 157 43.23 -22.94 -26.48
CA TRP A 157 44.61 -22.45 -26.73
C TRP A 157 44.91 -21.78 -28.10
N GLN A 158 43.90 -21.37 -28.87
CA GLN A 158 44.15 -20.82 -30.22
C GLN A 158 44.18 -19.26 -30.32
N SER A 159 43.84 -18.49 -29.27
CA SER A 159 44.09 -17.02 -29.22
C SER A 159 44.19 -16.48 -27.78
N LYS A 160 45.42 -16.29 -27.27
CA LYS A 160 45.67 -15.90 -25.86
C LYS A 160 45.29 -14.44 -25.54
N THR A 161 45.53 -13.51 -26.46
CA THR A 161 45.36 -12.07 -26.22
C THR A 161 43.90 -11.62 -26.26
N LEU A 162 43.12 -12.13 -27.22
CA LEU A 162 41.72 -11.73 -27.42
C LEU A 162 40.80 -12.26 -26.31
N GLY A 163 41.02 -13.51 -25.88
CA GLY A 163 40.22 -14.14 -24.82
C GLY A 163 40.40 -13.46 -23.46
N ILE A 164 41.64 -13.12 -23.09
CA ILE A 164 41.94 -12.40 -21.83
C ILE A 164 41.30 -11.00 -21.86
N ALA A 165 41.44 -10.26 -22.96
CA ALA A 165 40.83 -8.94 -23.13
C ALA A 165 39.30 -8.99 -23.03
N SER A 166 38.64 -10.01 -23.62
CA SER A 166 37.18 -10.15 -23.52
C SER A 166 36.69 -10.42 -22.09
N ILE A 167 37.39 -11.26 -21.33
CA ILE A 167 36.99 -11.61 -19.96
C ILE A 167 37.17 -10.39 -19.04
N LEU A 168 38.32 -9.73 -19.11
CA LEU A 168 38.60 -8.56 -18.27
C LEU A 168 37.71 -7.36 -18.63
N MET A 169 37.39 -7.16 -19.91
CA MET A 169 36.41 -6.17 -20.34
C MET A 169 35.01 -6.48 -19.81
N THR A 170 34.57 -7.74 -19.81
CA THR A 170 33.27 -8.10 -19.21
C THR A 170 33.25 -7.92 -17.68
N LEU A 171 34.35 -8.22 -16.99
CA LEU A 171 34.47 -7.98 -15.54
C LEU A 171 34.43 -6.48 -15.22
N SER A 172 34.89 -5.61 -16.13
CA SER A 172 34.85 -4.16 -15.94
C SER A 172 33.43 -3.59 -15.84
N VAL A 173 32.39 -4.32 -16.26
CA VAL A 173 30.96 -3.95 -16.09
C VAL A 173 30.59 -3.82 -14.62
N MET A 174 31.27 -4.53 -13.71
CA MET A 174 31.04 -4.46 -12.26
C MET A 174 31.35 -3.08 -11.65
N ARG A 175 32.08 -2.20 -12.36
CA ARG A 175 32.44 -0.89 -11.83
C ARG A 175 31.24 0.02 -11.57
N GLY A 176 30.13 -0.11 -12.30
CA GLY A 176 28.94 0.73 -12.10
C GLY A 176 28.32 0.52 -10.72
N PRO A 177 27.94 -0.72 -10.38
CA PRO A 177 27.49 -1.05 -9.03
C PRO A 177 28.52 -0.76 -7.94
N LEU A 178 29.82 -0.97 -8.19
CA LEU A 178 30.87 -0.73 -7.20
C LEU A 178 31.10 0.77 -6.92
N MET A 179 31.09 1.62 -7.94
CA MET A 179 31.24 3.07 -7.77
C MET A 179 30.02 3.71 -7.11
N GLN A 180 28.81 3.22 -7.39
CA GLN A 180 27.60 3.67 -6.70
C GLN A 180 27.60 3.27 -5.21
N ARG A 181 28.10 2.07 -4.89
CA ARG A 181 28.23 1.59 -3.49
C ARG A 181 29.38 2.22 -2.71
N ALA A 182 30.25 2.98 -3.35
CA ALA A 182 31.30 3.74 -2.69
C ALA A 182 30.77 5.05 -2.07
N SER A 183 29.58 5.52 -2.46
CA SER A 183 28.91 6.66 -1.83
C SER A 183 27.80 6.15 -0.90
N ALA A 184 27.77 6.65 0.32
CA ALA A 184 26.71 6.44 1.30
C ALA A 184 26.26 7.79 1.87
N THR A 185 25.10 7.80 2.53
CA THR A 185 24.64 8.96 3.30
C THR A 185 24.61 8.59 4.78
N THR A 186 25.09 9.49 5.64
CA THR A 186 25.08 9.31 7.09
C THR A 186 24.57 10.57 7.79
N ASN A 187 23.95 10.40 8.95
CA ASN A 187 23.53 11.53 9.79
C ASN A 187 24.76 12.13 10.48
N TYR A 188 24.98 13.43 10.27
CA TYR A 188 25.95 14.21 11.01
C TYR A 188 25.21 15.05 12.05
N TYR A 189 25.65 14.98 13.30
CA TYR A 189 25.02 15.70 14.41
C TYR A 189 25.80 16.97 14.69
N GLU A 190 25.17 18.11 14.46
CA GLU A 190 25.72 19.42 14.83
C GLU A 190 25.08 19.88 16.13
N SER A 191 25.89 20.00 17.18
CA SER A 191 25.43 20.43 18.51
C SER A 191 25.50 21.95 18.63
N LEU A 192 24.35 22.60 18.76
CA LEU A 192 24.23 24.02 19.07
C LEU A 192 23.88 24.18 20.56
N GLN A 193 24.66 24.96 21.30
CA GLN A 193 24.36 25.29 22.70
C GLN A 193 23.71 26.68 22.80
N GLY A 194 22.63 26.80 23.56
CA GLY A 194 21.90 28.06 23.75
C GLY A 194 21.27 28.19 25.14
N THR A 195 20.68 29.35 25.42
CA THR A 195 19.94 29.59 26.68
C THR A 195 18.51 30.05 26.38
N MET A 196 17.52 29.54 27.10
CA MET A 196 16.12 29.97 27.00
C MET A 196 15.47 30.19 28.37
N ASN A 197 14.38 30.95 28.40
CA ASN A 197 13.53 31.07 29.59
C ASN A 197 12.41 30.03 29.51
N PHE A 198 12.25 29.21 30.54
CA PHE A 198 11.24 28.18 30.62
C PHE A 198 10.27 28.45 31.78
N HIS A 199 8.97 28.47 31.48
CA HIS A 199 7.91 28.72 32.47
C HIS A 199 7.43 27.39 33.05
N ILE A 200 7.63 27.21 34.35
CA ILE A 200 7.17 26.03 35.10
C ILE A 200 7.07 26.37 36.58
N ALA A 201 6.01 25.88 37.22
CA ALA A 201 5.86 26.06 38.65
C ALA A 201 6.77 25.10 39.42
N ARG A 202 7.61 25.64 40.30
CA ARG A 202 8.45 24.83 41.20
C ARG A 202 7.68 24.35 42.42
N GLU A 203 6.63 25.06 42.80
CA GLU A 203 5.76 24.76 43.93
C GLU A 203 4.29 24.87 43.52
N LEU A 204 3.44 24.02 44.11
CA LEU A 204 2.00 24.01 43.86
C LEU A 204 1.26 24.63 45.06
N PRO A 205 0.17 25.39 44.84
CA PRO A 205 -0.67 25.89 45.92
C PRO A 205 -1.31 24.76 46.73
N THR A 206 -1.52 24.99 48.03
CA THR A 206 -2.09 23.99 48.95
C THR A 206 -3.49 23.52 48.54
N ASP A 207 -4.27 24.38 47.88
CA ASP A 207 -5.63 24.12 47.42
C ASP A 207 -5.72 23.62 45.98
N TYR A 208 -4.60 23.28 45.35
CA TYR A 208 -4.55 22.96 43.93
C TYR A 208 -5.05 21.55 43.57
N ALA A 209 -4.77 20.53 44.40
CA ALA A 209 -4.93 19.13 43.96
C ALA A 209 -6.27 18.47 44.34
N CYS A 210 -6.62 18.39 45.63
CA CYS A 210 -7.91 17.86 46.08
C CYS A 210 -8.61 18.78 47.09
N ILE A 211 -9.90 18.56 47.28
CA ILE A 211 -10.74 19.21 48.30
C ILE A 211 -11.10 18.18 49.36
N MET A 212 -10.86 18.52 50.62
CA MET A 212 -11.13 17.62 51.73
C MET A 212 -12.58 17.71 52.17
N THR A 213 -13.22 16.57 52.42
CA THR A 213 -14.65 16.51 52.79
C THR A 213 -14.90 15.65 54.03
N GLY A 214 -15.91 16.04 54.80
CA GLY A 214 -16.39 15.30 55.97
C GLY A 214 -15.49 15.43 57.20
N ARG A 215 -15.93 14.83 58.32
CA ARG A 215 -15.18 14.80 59.59
C ARG A 215 -14.02 13.80 59.58
N THR A 216 -14.02 12.86 58.65
CA THR A 216 -12.97 11.83 58.48
C THR A 216 -11.82 12.30 57.61
N HIS A 217 -11.85 13.56 57.12
CA HIS A 217 -10.78 14.14 56.32
C HIS A 217 -10.48 13.28 55.07
N SER A 218 -11.53 12.94 54.31
CA SER A 218 -11.42 12.11 53.10
C SER A 218 -10.87 12.93 51.92
N THR A 219 -9.90 12.37 51.20
CA THR A 219 -9.23 12.96 50.03
C THR A 219 -9.89 12.62 48.69
N SER A 220 -11.14 12.13 48.73
CA SER A 220 -11.85 11.52 47.59
C SER A 220 -12.30 12.47 46.47
N LEU A 221 -12.16 13.80 46.62
CA LEU A 221 -12.64 14.78 45.64
C LEU A 221 -11.48 15.61 45.06
N LEU A 222 -11.19 15.43 43.77
CA LEU A 222 -10.19 16.23 43.05
C LEU A 222 -10.73 17.64 42.73
N THR A 223 -9.86 18.64 42.69
CA THR A 223 -10.22 19.95 42.14
C THR A 223 -10.44 19.84 40.62
N LYS A 224 -11.08 20.85 40.01
CA LYS A 224 -11.29 20.85 38.56
C LYS A 224 -9.97 20.83 37.78
N ASN A 225 -8.95 21.57 38.24
CA ASN A 225 -7.63 21.61 37.60
C ASN A 225 -6.95 20.25 37.65
N PHE A 226 -6.93 19.61 38.83
CA PHE A 226 -6.28 18.31 39.01
C PHE A 226 -7.04 17.15 38.36
N SER A 227 -8.38 17.23 38.30
CA SER A 227 -9.20 16.31 37.50
C SER A 227 -8.87 16.42 36.00
N ASN A 228 -8.63 17.63 35.48
CA ASN A 228 -8.20 17.80 34.09
C ASN A 228 -6.81 17.19 33.84
N ILE A 229 -5.90 17.23 34.81
CA ILE A 229 -4.58 16.56 34.73
C ILE A 229 -4.77 15.04 34.67
N ALA A 230 -5.63 14.48 35.52
CA ALA A 230 -5.96 13.05 35.49
C ALA A 230 -6.51 12.62 34.12
N HIS A 231 -7.45 13.39 33.56
CA HIS A 231 -7.99 13.13 32.22
C HIS A 231 -6.93 13.24 31.12
N SER A 232 -6.08 14.26 31.18
CA SER A 232 -5.00 14.48 30.21
C SER A 232 -3.99 13.34 30.21
N TYR A 233 -3.66 12.81 31.40
CA TYR A 233 -2.84 11.61 31.53
C TYR A 233 -3.52 10.38 30.92
N SER A 234 -4.79 10.12 31.25
CA SER A 234 -5.53 8.97 30.71
C SER A 234 -5.70 9.01 29.18
N ARG A 235 -5.80 10.20 28.59
CA ARG A 235 -5.88 10.40 27.12
C ARG A 235 -4.52 10.39 26.42
N ARG A 236 -3.43 10.43 27.20
CA ARG A 236 -2.06 10.60 26.70
C ARG A 236 -1.88 11.89 25.88
N ASP A 237 -2.49 12.99 26.35
CA ASP A 237 -2.34 14.29 25.70
C ASP A 237 -0.88 14.77 25.84
N ASP A 238 -0.41 15.51 24.82
CA ASP A 238 0.92 16.12 24.81
C ASP A 238 1.07 17.15 25.96
N MET A 239 2.25 17.19 26.58
CA MET A 239 2.57 18.21 27.59
C MET A 239 3.11 19.44 26.89
N VAL A 240 2.50 20.60 27.15
CA VAL A 240 2.79 21.82 26.39
C VAL A 240 3.24 22.93 27.34
N ALA A 241 4.47 23.41 27.14
CA ALA A 241 5.05 24.55 27.84
C ALA A 241 4.54 25.87 27.27
N PHE A 242 4.56 26.90 28.12
CA PHE A 242 4.16 28.25 27.74
C PHE A 242 5.37 29.04 27.25
N ASP A 243 5.28 29.61 26.04
CA ASP A 243 6.26 30.55 25.47
C ASP A 243 7.66 29.93 25.26
N THR A 244 7.71 28.74 24.66
CA THR A 244 8.97 28.08 24.23
C THR A 244 9.00 27.90 22.71
N SER A 245 10.16 28.18 22.09
CA SER A 245 10.34 28.11 20.63
C SER A 245 11.64 27.37 20.26
N CYS A 246 11.90 26.24 20.92
CA CYS A 246 13.13 25.46 20.75
C CYS A 246 12.83 24.17 19.97
N THR A 247 13.50 23.93 18.86
CA THR A 247 13.32 22.72 18.04
C THR A 247 14.36 21.66 18.42
N ASN A 248 13.87 20.47 18.80
CA ASN A 248 14.68 19.33 19.21
C ASN A 248 15.81 19.67 20.22
N CYS A 249 15.41 20.27 21.34
CA CYS A 249 16.31 20.73 22.40
C CYS A 249 16.24 19.79 23.61
N THR A 250 17.40 19.40 24.14
CA THR A 250 17.51 18.68 25.41
C THR A 250 18.02 19.61 26.49
N THR A 251 17.39 19.55 27.67
CA THR A 251 17.72 20.41 28.82
C THR A 251 17.25 19.76 30.12
N THR A 252 17.76 20.23 31.25
CA THR A 252 17.22 19.91 32.57
C THR A 252 16.37 21.07 33.12
N ILE A 253 15.28 20.75 33.80
CA ILE A 253 14.28 21.73 34.26
C ILE A 253 13.85 21.43 35.69
N LYS A 254 13.78 22.45 36.54
CA LYS A 254 13.33 22.32 37.93
C LYS A 254 11.82 22.49 38.07
N GLY A 255 11.11 21.54 38.64
CA GLY A 255 9.66 21.58 38.86
C GLY A 255 9.23 20.85 40.14
N PHE A 256 7.91 20.73 40.36
CA PHE A 256 7.39 19.95 41.49
C PHE A 256 7.61 18.45 41.26
N GLY A 257 8.23 17.78 42.23
CA GLY A 257 8.57 16.36 42.17
C GLY A 257 8.69 15.71 43.55
N PHE A 258 9.22 14.49 43.59
CA PHE A 258 9.29 13.68 44.80
C PHE A 258 10.70 13.10 45.02
N ASP A 259 11.15 13.10 46.26
CA ASP A 259 12.30 12.33 46.74
C ASP A 259 11.82 10.96 47.16
N VAL A 260 12.35 9.91 46.53
CA VAL A 260 11.85 8.54 46.67
C VAL A 260 12.86 7.72 47.46
N ASN A 261 12.45 7.22 48.63
CA ASN A 261 13.26 6.30 49.41
C ASN A 261 12.52 4.98 49.62
N CYS A 262 13.08 3.89 49.09
CA CYS A 262 12.44 2.58 49.11
C CYS A 262 13.15 1.62 50.06
N THR A 263 12.37 0.90 50.87
CA THR A 263 12.82 -0.19 51.73
C THR A 263 12.13 -1.48 51.32
N GLU A 264 12.84 -2.61 51.44
CA GLU A 264 12.31 -3.93 51.11
C GLU A 264 12.31 -4.81 52.37
N THR A 265 11.17 -5.45 52.62
CA THR A 265 10.97 -6.43 53.68
C THR A 265 10.34 -7.68 53.09
N THR A 266 10.28 -8.76 53.85
CA THR A 266 9.74 -10.04 53.36
C THR A 266 8.71 -10.64 54.30
N ARG A 267 7.70 -11.31 53.75
CA ARG A 267 6.68 -12.03 54.53
C ARG A 267 6.63 -13.50 54.12
N GLU A 268 6.70 -14.40 55.09
CA GLU A 268 6.67 -15.83 54.83
C GLU A 268 5.27 -16.31 54.43
N TYR A 269 5.23 -17.25 53.49
CA TYR A 269 4.02 -17.96 53.08
C TYR A 269 4.33 -19.44 52.81
N ASN A 270 3.33 -20.29 53.03
CA ASN A 270 3.34 -21.67 52.58
C ASN A 270 1.92 -22.07 52.22
N ILE A 271 1.69 -22.33 50.94
CA ILE A 271 0.40 -22.76 50.39
C ILE A 271 0.51 -24.14 49.73
N THR A 272 1.53 -24.92 50.08
CA THR A 272 1.75 -26.25 49.50
C THR A 272 0.61 -27.19 49.93
N ALA A 273 -0.20 -27.64 48.97
CA ALA A 273 -1.24 -28.64 49.22
C ALA A 273 -0.61 -30.03 49.48
N GLY A 274 -0.38 -30.34 50.76
CA GLY A 274 0.14 -31.63 51.25
C GLY A 274 -0.96 -32.67 51.53
N ALA A 275 -0.54 -33.92 51.78
CA ALA A 275 -1.45 -35.02 52.14
C ALA A 275 -1.87 -34.99 53.63
N ASP A 276 -1.22 -34.18 54.46
CA ASP A 276 -1.53 -33.98 55.87
C ASP A 276 -2.58 -32.88 56.09
N ASP A 277 -3.45 -33.08 57.09
CA ASP A 277 -4.57 -32.19 57.40
C ASP A 277 -4.13 -30.75 57.77
N ALA A 278 -2.93 -30.59 58.35
CA ALA A 278 -2.40 -29.28 58.73
C ALA A 278 -1.98 -28.45 57.51
N SER A 279 -1.21 -29.03 56.58
CA SER A 279 -0.80 -28.36 55.34
C SER A 279 -1.99 -28.07 54.42
N LEU A 280 -2.98 -28.98 54.38
CA LEU A 280 -4.22 -28.75 53.64
C LEU A 280 -5.01 -27.55 54.20
N LYS A 281 -5.18 -27.47 55.52
CA LYS A 281 -5.83 -26.31 56.18
C LYS A 281 -5.08 -25.01 55.94
N GLN A 282 -3.74 -25.04 55.94
CA GLN A 282 -2.93 -23.86 55.68
C GLN A 282 -3.05 -23.38 54.22
N ALA A 283 -3.04 -24.31 53.26
CA ALA A 283 -3.28 -24.00 51.85
C ALA A 283 -4.70 -23.48 51.59
N MET A 284 -5.72 -24.00 52.29
CA MET A 284 -7.10 -23.54 52.21
C MET A 284 -7.30 -22.15 52.83
N ASN A 285 -6.55 -21.81 53.89
CA ASN A 285 -6.56 -20.46 54.44
C ASN A 285 -6.10 -19.45 53.38
N GLY A 286 -5.06 -19.77 52.60
CA GLY A 286 -4.57 -18.94 51.50
C GLY A 286 -3.66 -17.79 51.94
N ALA A 287 -3.20 -16.99 50.97
CA ALA A 287 -2.34 -15.83 51.20
C ALA A 287 -2.51 -14.76 50.11
N SER A 288 -2.20 -13.50 50.46
CA SER A 288 -2.07 -12.42 49.49
C SER A 288 -0.72 -12.52 48.79
N PHE A 289 -0.74 -12.56 47.45
CA PHE A 289 0.47 -12.64 46.62
C PHE A 289 0.71 -11.38 45.80
N PHE A 290 -0.28 -10.50 45.75
CA PHE A 290 -0.15 -9.17 45.22
C PHE A 290 -0.96 -8.19 46.06
N GLN A 291 -0.39 -7.04 46.39
CA GLN A 291 -1.13 -5.95 47.02
C GLN A 291 -0.46 -4.64 46.69
N VAL A 292 -1.24 -3.63 46.30
CA VAL A 292 -0.78 -2.26 46.14
C VAL A 292 -1.61 -1.38 47.04
N ASN A 293 -0.96 -0.76 48.03
CA ASN A 293 -1.58 0.17 48.95
C ASN A 293 -0.96 1.56 48.78
N ILE A 294 -1.81 2.54 48.55
CA ILE A 294 -1.44 3.92 48.27
C ILE A 294 -2.04 4.78 49.37
N SER A 295 -1.19 5.40 50.18
CA SER A 295 -1.67 6.22 51.29
C SER A 295 -0.78 7.43 51.53
N GLU A 296 -1.35 8.44 52.17
CA GLU A 296 -0.57 9.48 52.84
C GLU A 296 -0.20 8.94 54.23
N PHE A 297 1.03 9.18 54.67
CA PHE A 297 1.48 8.73 55.98
C PHE A 297 0.74 9.48 57.11
N ARG A 298 0.16 8.73 58.06
CA ARG A 298 -0.86 9.23 59.03
C ARG A 298 -0.45 9.13 60.50
N ASP A 299 0.79 8.79 60.82
CA ASP A 299 1.24 8.70 62.21
C ASP A 299 1.21 10.08 62.89
N TYR A 300 0.95 10.13 64.21
CA TYR A 300 0.97 11.38 64.98
C TYR A 300 2.34 12.05 64.99
N SER A 301 3.41 11.28 64.73
CA SER A 301 4.77 11.80 64.55
C SER A 301 4.87 12.82 63.41
N VAL A 302 4.00 12.74 62.39
CA VAL A 302 3.99 13.64 61.22
C VAL A 302 3.80 15.10 61.61
N TYR A 303 3.04 15.39 62.66
CA TYR A 303 2.79 16.76 63.11
C TYR A 303 4.02 17.45 63.71
N GLN A 304 5.08 16.69 64.00
CA GLN A 304 6.35 17.18 64.54
C GLN A 304 7.51 17.05 63.52
N MET A 305 7.24 16.51 62.32
CA MET A 305 8.25 16.38 61.27
C MET A 305 8.52 17.71 60.59
N VAL A 306 9.80 17.98 60.30
CA VAL A 306 10.26 19.21 59.63
C VAL A 306 9.69 19.33 58.21
N ASP A 307 9.46 18.20 57.54
CA ASP A 307 9.00 18.12 56.15
C ASP A 307 7.48 17.87 56.02
N GLY A 308 6.77 17.69 57.14
CA GLY A 308 5.33 17.40 57.15
C GLY A 308 4.99 15.99 56.64
N ALA A 309 3.84 15.87 55.96
CA ALA A 309 3.35 14.59 55.44
C ALA A 309 4.06 14.17 54.14
N PHE A 310 4.01 12.87 53.83
CA PHE A 310 4.54 12.31 52.60
C PHE A 310 3.65 11.16 52.10
N LEU A 311 3.83 10.77 50.85
CA LEU A 311 3.11 9.64 50.25
C LEU A 311 3.88 8.36 50.55
N GLN A 312 3.17 7.34 51.03
CA GLN A 312 3.72 6.02 51.30
C GLN A 312 3.05 5.00 50.39
N TYR A 313 3.84 4.45 49.48
CA TYR A 313 3.41 3.44 48.52
C TYR A 313 3.98 2.10 48.95
N THR A 314 3.09 1.11 49.13
CA THR A 314 3.49 -0.24 49.53
C THR A 314 3.02 -1.24 48.50
N THR A 315 3.96 -2.00 47.94
CA THR A 315 3.67 -3.14 47.06
C THR A 315 4.07 -4.43 47.74
N LEU A 316 3.21 -5.45 47.66
CA LEU A 316 3.51 -6.83 47.99
C LEU A 316 3.45 -7.61 46.69
N PHE A 317 4.45 -8.44 46.42
CA PHE A 317 4.48 -9.30 45.23
C PHE A 317 5.23 -10.62 45.49
N LYS A 318 4.93 -11.63 44.68
CA LYS A 318 5.58 -12.95 44.67
C LYS A 318 6.40 -13.12 43.39
N ASP A 319 7.72 -13.00 43.49
CA ASP A 319 8.63 -13.14 42.34
C ASP A 319 9.14 -14.58 42.12
N ASP A 320 9.01 -15.45 43.12
CA ASP A 320 9.42 -16.86 43.06
C ASP A 320 8.25 -17.80 42.69
N SER A 321 8.53 -18.84 41.91
CA SER A 321 7.57 -19.88 41.49
C SER A 321 7.37 -20.98 42.53
N ASN A 322 8.09 -20.94 43.66
CA ASN A 322 7.87 -21.88 44.75
C ASN A 322 6.50 -21.68 45.44
N CYS A 323 5.89 -22.76 45.93
CA CYS A 323 4.60 -22.73 46.65
C CYS A 323 4.76 -22.44 48.15
N TYR A 324 6.01 -22.34 48.59
CA TYR A 324 6.42 -21.89 49.91
C TYR A 324 7.61 -20.95 49.74
N GLY A 325 7.75 -19.97 50.63
CA GLY A 325 8.83 -19.01 50.55
C GLY A 325 8.47 -17.69 51.20
N LYS A 326 9.03 -16.62 50.65
CA LYS A 326 8.86 -15.26 51.15
C LYS A 326 8.34 -14.36 50.04
N THR A 327 7.20 -13.70 50.25
CA THR A 327 6.79 -12.58 49.39
C THR A 327 7.59 -11.35 49.76
N LYS A 328 7.85 -10.50 48.76
CA LYS A 328 8.56 -9.25 48.95
C LYS A 328 7.55 -8.13 49.16
N ILE A 329 7.84 -7.27 50.13
CA ILE A 329 7.07 -6.07 50.44
C ILE A 329 8.02 -4.90 50.27
N GLN A 330 7.79 -4.10 49.23
CA GLN A 330 8.53 -2.87 49.00
C GLN A 330 7.68 -1.69 49.46
N THR A 331 8.24 -0.86 50.33
CA THR A 331 7.61 0.39 50.77
C THR A 331 8.49 1.55 50.35
N CYS A 332 7.92 2.47 49.56
CA CYS A 332 8.59 3.68 49.11
C CYS A 332 7.91 4.91 49.72
N ASP A 333 8.72 5.72 50.39
CA ASP A 333 8.31 7.00 50.96
C ASP A 333 8.68 8.11 49.97
N LEU A 334 7.69 8.89 49.54
CA LEU A 334 7.79 9.94 48.54
C LEU A 334 7.58 11.31 49.19
N HIS A 335 8.68 12.02 49.44
CA HIS A 335 8.66 13.37 49.99
C HIS A 335 8.56 14.40 48.86
N ALA A 336 7.52 15.22 48.87
CA ALA A 336 7.33 16.23 47.83
C ALA A 336 8.28 17.43 47.98
N GLY A 337 8.64 18.04 46.85
CA GLY A 337 9.52 19.19 46.81
C GLY A 337 9.87 19.60 45.40
N ILE A 338 11.08 20.14 45.24
CA ILE A 338 11.61 20.58 43.95
C ILE A 338 12.59 19.51 43.43
N ALA A 339 12.32 19.02 42.22
CA ALA A 339 13.18 18.08 41.50
C ALA A 339 13.58 18.65 40.14
N GLU A 340 14.74 18.23 39.65
CA GLU A 340 15.27 18.56 38.34
C GLU A 340 15.05 17.38 37.39
N PHE A 341 14.29 17.63 36.33
CA PHE A 341 13.85 16.66 35.33
C PHE A 341 14.62 16.85 34.02
N PRO A 342 15.20 15.80 33.43
CA PRO A 342 15.69 15.85 32.06
C PRO A 342 14.50 15.84 31.10
N VAL A 343 14.48 16.76 30.13
CA VAL A 343 13.38 16.89 29.18
C VAL A 343 13.85 17.16 27.76
N ARG A 344 13.00 16.76 26.83
CA ARG A 344 13.09 17.08 25.41
C ARG A 344 12.01 18.06 25.03
N ILE A 345 12.39 19.12 24.32
CA ILE A 345 11.50 20.19 23.90
C ILE A 345 11.53 20.28 22.38
N ASP A 346 10.33 20.29 21.79
CA ASP A 346 10.15 20.49 20.35
C ASP A 346 9.00 21.48 20.09
N GLY A 347 9.37 22.73 19.79
CA GLY A 347 8.45 23.85 19.78
C GLY A 347 7.92 24.16 21.18
N ASP A 348 6.61 23.98 21.36
CA ASP A 348 5.88 24.12 22.62
C ASP A 348 5.67 22.78 23.35
N LYS A 349 5.95 21.66 22.69
CA LYS A 349 5.82 20.32 23.26
C LYS A 349 7.01 19.96 24.14
N VAL A 350 6.73 19.34 25.27
CA VAL A 350 7.71 18.89 26.27
C VAL A 350 7.49 17.42 26.56
N GLU A 351 8.58 16.66 26.60
CA GLU A 351 8.58 15.25 26.97
C GLU A 351 9.61 15.02 28.08
N LEU A 352 9.23 14.26 29.11
CA LEU A 352 10.17 13.79 30.12
C LEU A 352 11.12 12.77 29.48
N GLU A 353 12.43 12.96 29.64
CA GLU A 353 13.43 11.98 29.25
C GLU A 353 13.76 11.06 30.43
N GLY A 354 14.24 9.86 30.13
CA GLY A 354 14.64 8.89 31.15
C GLY A 354 13.48 8.42 32.04
N ASN A 355 13.82 7.94 33.22
CA ASN A 355 12.88 7.46 34.24
C ASN A 355 13.05 8.26 35.55
N TRP A 356 12.18 8.02 36.53
CA TRP A 356 12.24 8.70 37.82
C TRP A 356 13.60 8.62 38.56
N LYS A 357 14.46 7.66 38.22
CA LYS A 357 15.81 7.51 38.82
C LYS A 357 16.83 8.50 38.24
N ASP A 358 16.55 9.04 37.05
CA ASP A 358 17.38 10.06 36.39
C ASP A 358 17.07 11.47 36.93
N ASP A 359 15.96 11.63 37.65
CA ASP A 359 15.57 12.90 38.25
C ASP A 359 16.46 13.23 39.45
N LYS A 360 16.91 14.48 39.54
CA LYS A 360 17.73 14.94 40.65
C LYS A 360 16.89 15.75 41.63
N PHE A 361 16.67 15.21 42.81
CA PHE A 361 15.97 15.93 43.87
C PHE A 361 16.82 17.06 44.47
N ILE A 362 16.22 18.24 44.68
CA ILE A 362 16.93 19.45 45.10
C ILE A 362 16.56 19.87 46.52
N GLU A 363 15.27 20.06 46.80
CA GLU A 363 14.80 20.65 48.05
C GLU A 363 13.47 20.04 48.48
N ARG A 364 13.37 19.59 49.73
CA ARG A 364 12.09 19.15 50.32
C ARG A 364 11.24 20.34 50.72
N LYS A 365 9.93 20.24 50.49
CA LYS A 365 8.97 21.27 50.88
C LYS A 365 7.99 20.69 51.90
N TYR A 366 7.65 21.50 52.89
CA TYR A 366 6.70 21.10 53.92
C TYR A 366 5.32 20.84 53.31
N MET A 367 4.80 19.63 53.49
CA MET A 367 3.45 19.27 53.04
C MET A 367 2.49 19.19 54.23
N LEU A 368 1.38 19.93 54.14
CA LEU A 368 0.39 19.97 55.20
C LEU A 368 -0.34 18.61 55.30
N PRO A 369 -0.34 17.94 56.46
CA PRO A 369 -0.99 16.63 56.61
C PRO A 369 -2.51 16.71 56.45
N ALA A 370 -3.11 15.74 55.75
CA ALA A 370 -4.57 15.68 55.55
C ALA A 370 -5.37 15.78 56.86
N GLY A 371 -4.86 15.21 57.96
CA GLY A 371 -5.52 15.27 59.27
C GLY A 371 -5.62 16.68 59.89
N GLN A 372 -4.83 17.65 59.43
CA GLN A 372 -4.87 19.05 59.90
C GLN A 372 -5.71 19.98 59.00
N VAL A 373 -6.16 19.49 57.85
CA VAL A 373 -6.86 20.31 56.86
C VAL A 373 -8.37 20.24 57.11
N GLY A 374 -8.99 21.39 57.37
CA GLY A 374 -10.43 21.47 57.59
C GLY A 374 -11.27 21.02 56.38
N SER A 375 -12.49 20.54 56.63
CA SER A 375 -13.43 20.24 55.54
C SER A 375 -13.66 21.48 54.66
N GLY A 376 -13.60 21.32 53.34
CA GLY A 376 -13.70 22.39 52.35
C GLY A 376 -12.35 23.05 51.99
N SER A 377 -11.27 22.73 52.71
CA SER A 377 -9.91 23.18 52.38
C SER A 377 -9.21 22.14 51.49
N GLY A 378 -8.19 22.57 50.74
CA GLY A 378 -7.49 21.68 49.83
C GLY A 378 -6.21 21.07 50.37
N ASN A 379 -5.78 20.00 49.71
CA ASN A 379 -4.56 19.26 50.04
C ASN A 379 -3.88 18.77 48.75
N ILE A 380 -2.54 18.84 48.70
CA ILE A 380 -1.75 18.47 47.52
C ILE A 380 -1.62 16.96 47.41
N LEU A 381 -1.10 16.30 48.45
CA LEU A 381 -0.82 14.85 48.46
C LEU A 381 -2.08 13.99 48.30
N GLY A 382 -3.21 14.46 48.82
CA GLY A 382 -4.52 13.86 48.66
C GLY A 382 -4.95 13.75 47.20
N GLY A 383 -4.58 14.70 46.34
CA GLY A 383 -4.86 14.62 44.91
C GLY A 383 -4.05 13.51 44.21
N PHE A 384 -2.75 13.44 44.50
CA PHE A 384 -1.86 12.40 43.97
C PHE A 384 -2.30 11.01 44.44
N SER A 385 -2.48 10.83 45.75
CA SER A 385 -2.94 9.55 46.32
C SER A 385 -4.27 9.11 45.73
N THR A 386 -5.24 10.01 45.51
CA THR A 386 -6.52 9.66 44.90
C THR A 386 -6.39 9.19 43.46
N ILE A 387 -5.57 9.84 42.62
CA ILE A 387 -5.36 9.38 41.22
C ILE A 387 -4.62 8.05 41.20
N VAL A 388 -3.51 7.95 41.94
CA VAL A 388 -2.65 6.76 41.94
C VAL A 388 -3.41 5.56 42.52
N ASN A 389 -4.17 5.77 43.61
CA ASN A 389 -5.00 4.73 44.20
C ASN A 389 -6.10 4.26 43.22
N ALA A 390 -6.75 5.17 42.48
CA ALA A 390 -7.77 4.79 41.51
C ALA A 390 -7.24 3.95 40.34
N LEU A 391 -5.97 4.12 39.96
CA LEU A 391 -5.34 3.40 38.85
C LEU A 391 -4.62 2.12 39.27
N TYR A 392 -3.97 2.12 40.44
CA TYR A 392 -3.04 1.07 40.83
C TYR A 392 -3.44 0.27 42.08
N ALA A 393 -4.39 0.75 42.90
CA ALA A 393 -4.79 0.01 44.10
C ALA A 393 -5.44 -1.33 43.71
N SER A 394 -4.89 -2.40 44.24
CA SER A 394 -5.28 -3.75 43.85
C SER A 394 -4.78 -4.80 44.82
N THR A 395 -5.43 -5.95 44.85
CA THR A 395 -5.08 -7.09 45.69
C THR A 395 -5.29 -8.39 44.94
N ALA A 396 -4.39 -9.36 45.10
CA ALA A 396 -4.58 -10.74 44.64
C ALA A 396 -4.40 -11.69 45.82
N TYR A 397 -5.43 -12.49 46.07
CA TYR A 397 -5.49 -13.49 47.12
C TYR A 397 -5.62 -14.87 46.49
N MET A 398 -4.73 -15.81 46.84
CA MET A 398 -4.80 -17.19 46.36
C MET A 398 -5.00 -18.16 47.50
N SER A 399 -5.87 -19.13 47.30
CA SER A 399 -6.09 -20.24 48.24
C SER A 399 -6.35 -21.55 47.50
N PHE A 400 -6.09 -22.67 48.16
CA PHE A 400 -6.42 -24.00 47.65
C PHE A 400 -7.88 -24.35 47.92
N THR A 401 -8.63 -24.76 46.90
CA THR A 401 -10.09 -25.00 46.99
C THR A 401 -10.48 -26.47 46.79
N GLY A 402 -9.52 -27.39 46.89
CA GLY A 402 -9.78 -28.83 46.80
C GLY A 402 -9.75 -29.34 45.34
N ALA A 403 -10.82 -29.97 44.89
CA ALA A 403 -10.88 -30.65 43.58
C ALA A 403 -10.70 -29.71 42.37
N THR A 404 -10.94 -28.41 42.55
CA THR A 404 -10.78 -27.35 41.54
C THR A 404 -9.36 -26.77 41.49
N GLY A 405 -8.46 -27.18 42.40
CA GLY A 405 -7.08 -26.68 42.46
C GLY A 405 -6.94 -25.36 43.23
N TYR A 406 -6.03 -24.50 42.79
CA TYR A 406 -5.83 -23.17 43.38
C TYR A 406 -6.80 -22.17 42.75
N ASP A 407 -7.43 -21.35 43.58
CA ASP A 407 -8.31 -20.25 43.20
C ASP A 407 -7.60 -18.92 43.48
N VAL A 408 -7.78 -17.94 42.60
CA VAL A 408 -7.23 -16.59 42.75
C VAL A 408 -8.35 -15.58 42.69
N ARG A 409 -8.53 -14.84 43.79
CA ARG A 409 -9.43 -13.70 43.89
C ARG A 409 -8.64 -12.42 43.75
N SER A 410 -8.89 -11.68 42.68
CA SER A 410 -8.26 -10.39 42.42
C SER A 410 -9.26 -9.25 42.51
N ASP A 411 -8.86 -8.14 43.13
CA ASP A 411 -9.54 -6.85 43.10
C ASP A 411 -8.60 -5.78 42.51
N GLY A 412 -9.13 -4.90 41.66
CA GLY A 412 -8.35 -3.95 40.88
C GLY A 412 -7.60 -4.57 39.68
N LEU A 413 -7.50 -3.82 38.58
CA LEU A 413 -6.91 -4.29 37.32
C LEU A 413 -5.41 -4.68 37.39
N PRO A 414 -4.53 -3.96 38.12
CA PRO A 414 -3.11 -4.33 38.17
C PRO A 414 -2.86 -5.73 38.75
N ALA A 415 -3.72 -6.24 39.63
CA ALA A 415 -3.58 -7.58 40.19
C ALA A 415 -3.57 -8.69 39.13
N THR A 416 -4.23 -8.47 37.99
CA THR A 416 -4.20 -9.41 36.86
C THR A 416 -3.19 -9.01 35.79
N GLN A 417 -2.89 -7.72 35.61
CA GLN A 417 -1.90 -7.27 34.62
C GLN A 417 -0.46 -7.67 34.96
N TYR A 418 -0.10 -7.70 36.24
CA TYR A 418 1.25 -8.06 36.70
C TYR A 418 1.38 -9.56 37.02
N LEU A 419 0.32 -10.36 36.78
CA LEU A 419 0.33 -11.81 36.97
C LEU A 419 0.97 -12.52 35.77
N THR A 420 1.93 -13.39 36.04
CA THR A 420 2.47 -14.35 35.08
C THR A 420 2.06 -15.77 35.48
N MET A 421 1.15 -16.36 34.69
CA MET A 421 0.67 -17.72 34.91
C MET A 421 1.63 -18.76 34.34
N SER A 422 1.94 -19.80 35.12
CA SER A 422 2.81 -20.90 34.66
C SER A 422 2.05 -21.95 33.84
N GLY A 423 0.72 -21.98 33.89
CA GLY A 423 -0.12 -22.98 33.23
C GLY A 423 -1.45 -22.40 32.74
N ALA A 424 -2.33 -23.27 32.26
CA ALA A 424 -3.66 -22.87 31.76
C ALA A 424 -4.67 -22.54 32.87
N VAL A 425 -4.36 -22.90 34.12
CA VAL A 425 -5.18 -22.64 35.31
C VAL A 425 -4.30 -22.05 36.41
N PRO A 426 -4.87 -21.27 37.35
CA PRO A 426 -4.10 -20.70 38.44
C PRO A 426 -3.42 -21.79 39.28
N GLY A 427 -2.13 -21.58 39.53
CA GLY A 427 -1.28 -22.51 40.25
C GLY A 427 -0.45 -21.81 41.31
N CYS A 428 -0.03 -22.54 42.33
CA CYS A 428 0.86 -21.97 43.36
C CYS A 428 2.24 -21.55 42.81
N ASN A 429 2.57 -21.96 41.59
CA ASN A 429 3.76 -21.56 40.86
C ASN A 429 3.63 -20.25 40.08
N ASP A 430 2.45 -19.63 40.07
CA ASP A 430 2.24 -18.32 39.43
C ASP A 430 2.99 -17.21 40.16
N THR A 431 3.46 -16.22 39.40
CA THR A 431 4.29 -15.12 39.92
C THR A 431 3.66 -13.76 39.60
N TRP A 432 3.98 -12.77 40.42
CA TRP A 432 3.59 -11.37 40.24
C TRP A 432 4.82 -10.48 40.15
N SER A 433 4.91 -9.68 39.09
CA SER A 433 5.94 -8.66 38.94
C SER A 433 5.62 -7.42 39.78
N ASN A 434 6.64 -6.67 40.16
CA ASN A 434 6.50 -5.50 41.02
C ASN A 434 6.12 -4.25 40.21
N PRO A 435 4.97 -3.60 40.48
CA PRO A 435 4.52 -2.40 39.75
C PRO A 435 5.14 -1.09 40.30
N MET A 436 6.02 -1.14 41.30
CA MET A 436 6.48 0.05 42.02
C MET A 436 7.10 1.11 41.09
N ASP A 437 7.95 0.70 40.15
CA ASP A 437 8.58 1.64 39.21
C ASP A 437 7.52 2.37 38.35
N ASP A 438 6.46 1.69 37.91
CA ASP A 438 5.38 2.28 37.11
C ASP A 438 4.50 3.25 37.94
N ILE A 439 4.27 2.92 39.21
CA ILE A 439 3.52 3.76 40.15
C ILE A 439 4.27 5.08 40.41
N ILE A 440 5.60 5.01 40.59
CA ILE A 440 6.43 6.19 40.79
C ILE A 440 6.49 7.02 39.50
N GLU A 441 6.59 6.38 38.33
CA GLU A 441 6.61 7.08 37.04
C GLU A 441 5.27 7.79 36.74
N LEU A 442 4.13 7.17 37.08
CA LEU A 442 2.82 7.83 37.06
C LEU A 442 2.84 9.10 37.92
N THR A 443 3.36 8.99 39.15
CA THR A 443 3.40 10.08 40.12
C THR A 443 4.30 11.22 39.64
N ARG A 444 5.47 10.89 39.09
CA ARG A 444 6.40 11.79 38.40
C ARG A 444 5.70 12.55 37.26
N ASN A 445 5.00 11.83 36.40
CA ASN A 445 4.31 12.42 35.25
C ASN A 445 3.19 13.40 35.67
N ILE A 446 2.36 13.01 36.64
CA ILE A 446 1.30 13.88 37.18
C ILE A 446 1.91 15.13 37.82
N GLY A 447 3.02 14.99 38.56
CA GLY A 447 3.71 16.12 39.20
C GLY A 447 4.25 17.13 38.20
N PHE A 448 4.86 16.64 37.13
CA PHE A 448 5.36 17.49 36.05
C PHE A 448 4.22 18.15 35.27
N ARG A 449 3.12 17.43 34.99
CA ARG A 449 1.90 18.00 34.35
C ARG A 449 1.26 19.09 35.19
N ALA A 450 1.17 18.88 36.50
CA ALA A 450 0.68 19.89 37.45
C ALA A 450 1.52 21.15 37.43
N SER A 451 2.85 21.00 37.40
CA SER A 451 3.80 22.11 37.34
C SER A 451 3.64 22.96 36.08
N LEU A 452 3.51 22.32 34.91
CA LEU A 452 3.31 23.03 33.63
C LEU A 452 1.93 23.68 33.53
N GLN A 453 0.88 22.99 33.99
CA GLN A 453 -0.48 23.55 33.96
C GLN A 453 -0.59 24.77 34.88
N TYR A 454 -0.01 24.71 36.09
CA TYR A 454 -0.05 25.82 37.03
C TYR A 454 0.76 27.04 36.53
N ALA A 455 1.88 26.82 35.84
CA ALA A 455 2.70 27.89 35.27
C ALA A 455 1.95 28.78 34.25
N ARG A 456 0.89 28.26 33.61
CA ARG A 456 0.01 29.06 32.74
C ARG A 456 -0.81 30.10 33.50
N PHE A 457 -1.14 29.82 34.75
CA PHE A 457 -1.90 30.73 35.61
C PHE A 457 -0.99 31.72 36.34
N ASN A 458 0.23 31.29 36.71
CA ASN A 458 1.23 32.13 37.37
C ASN A 458 2.50 32.25 36.52
N THR A 459 2.50 33.18 35.57
CA THR A 459 3.60 33.43 34.63
C THR A 459 4.85 34.05 35.25
N THR A 460 4.83 34.33 36.57
CA THR A 460 5.99 34.90 37.27
C THR A 460 7.06 33.86 37.59
N ASP A 461 6.71 32.57 37.64
CA ASP A 461 7.66 31.48 37.90
C ASP A 461 8.32 31.01 36.59
N LYS A 462 9.50 31.56 36.32
CA LYS A 462 10.33 31.22 35.17
C LYS A 462 11.77 30.97 35.58
N GLN A 463 12.43 30.06 34.87
CA GLN A 463 13.84 29.75 35.04
C GLN A 463 14.60 29.89 33.73
N LYS A 464 15.86 30.29 33.81
CA LYS A 464 16.75 30.32 32.66
C LYS A 464 17.48 28.98 32.58
N VAL A 465 17.36 28.29 31.46
CA VAL A 465 17.93 26.96 31.22
C VAL A 465 18.87 26.97 30.03
N GLU A 466 19.98 26.24 30.16
CA GLU A 466 20.92 25.96 29.08
C GLU A 466 20.46 24.71 28.35
N TYR A 467 20.29 24.81 27.03
CA TYR A 467 19.84 23.69 26.20
C TYR A 467 20.89 23.33 25.17
N ASN A 468 20.92 22.03 24.85
CA ASN A 468 21.65 21.50 23.70
C ASN A 468 20.62 21.20 22.60
N SER A 469 20.74 21.86 21.46
CA SER A 469 19.95 21.56 20.26
C SER A 469 20.82 20.76 19.29
N GLY A 470 20.22 19.73 18.72
CA GLY A 470 20.87 18.86 17.76
C GLY A 470 20.09 18.79 16.47
N THR A 471 20.67 19.30 15.39
CA THR A 471 20.11 19.11 14.06
C THR A 471 20.90 17.98 13.38
N THR A 472 20.22 16.89 13.06
CA THR A 472 20.80 15.82 12.24
C THR A 472 20.70 16.23 10.78
N THR A 473 21.82 16.59 10.16
CA THR A 473 21.89 16.85 8.71
C THR A 473 22.42 15.61 8.00
N LEU A 474 21.87 15.31 6.82
CA LEU A 474 22.30 14.18 6.02
C LEU A 474 23.52 14.60 5.21
N VAL A 475 24.67 13.95 5.41
CA VAL A 475 25.91 14.22 4.66
C VAL A 475 26.30 13.02 3.80
N TYR A 476 26.90 13.28 2.63
CA TYR A 476 27.50 12.24 1.82
C TYR A 476 28.85 11.80 2.40
N VAL A 477 29.05 10.49 2.51
CA VAL A 477 30.30 9.88 2.97
C VAL A 477 30.80 8.89 1.92
N THR A 478 32.07 9.03 1.57
CA THR A 478 32.74 8.15 0.60
C THR A 478 33.52 7.03 1.31
N ASP A 479 33.17 5.78 1.00
CA ASP A 479 33.98 4.62 1.38
C ASP A 479 35.16 4.47 0.41
N TYR A 480 36.30 5.02 0.83
CA TYR A 480 37.54 5.02 0.05
C TYR A 480 38.03 3.61 -0.30
N ASN A 481 37.75 2.59 0.54
CA ASN A 481 38.14 1.21 0.25
C ASN A 481 37.34 0.67 -0.94
N LYS A 482 36.02 0.87 -0.94
CA LYS A 482 35.16 0.48 -2.06
C LYS A 482 35.47 1.28 -3.33
N MET A 483 35.78 2.56 -3.20
CA MET A 483 36.21 3.41 -4.31
C MET A 483 37.46 2.84 -4.99
N TRP A 484 38.51 2.51 -4.22
CA TRP A 484 39.76 1.98 -4.79
C TRP A 484 39.57 0.60 -5.46
N ILE A 485 38.71 -0.26 -4.89
CA ILE A 485 38.33 -1.53 -5.52
C ILE A 485 37.65 -1.29 -6.86
N ALA A 486 36.71 -0.34 -6.93
CA ALA A 486 36.01 0.00 -8.17
C ALA A 486 36.95 0.57 -9.25
N VAL A 487 37.89 1.44 -8.86
CA VAL A 487 38.92 2.01 -9.75
C VAL A 487 39.82 0.91 -10.29
N LEU A 488 40.28 -0.01 -9.44
CA LEU A 488 41.14 -1.13 -9.83
C LEU A 488 40.46 -2.01 -10.91
N VAL A 489 39.20 -2.39 -10.68
CA VAL A 489 38.43 -3.19 -11.64
C VAL A 489 38.22 -2.45 -12.97
N SER A 490 38.00 -1.13 -12.94
CA SER A 490 37.89 -0.30 -14.15
C SER A 490 39.20 -0.24 -14.93
N LEU A 491 40.33 0.01 -14.25
CA LEU A 491 41.65 0.11 -14.88
C LEU A 491 42.09 -1.23 -15.50
N ILE A 492 41.85 -2.36 -14.82
CA ILE A 492 42.14 -3.69 -15.35
C ILE A 492 41.39 -3.91 -16.69
N GLY A 493 40.10 -3.54 -16.75
CA GLY A 493 39.33 -3.59 -17.99
C GLY A 493 39.92 -2.70 -19.09
N ILE A 494 40.21 -1.44 -18.77
CA ILE A 494 40.73 -0.45 -19.73
C ILE A 494 42.08 -0.88 -20.30
N PHE A 495 43.04 -1.28 -19.47
CA PHE A 495 44.37 -1.68 -19.93
C PHE A 495 44.39 -3.03 -20.66
N SER A 496 43.42 -3.91 -20.39
CA SER A 496 43.30 -5.21 -21.07
C SER A 496 43.01 -5.11 -22.58
N VAL A 497 42.46 -3.98 -23.04
CA VAL A 497 42.13 -3.75 -24.45
C VAL A 497 43.34 -3.30 -25.28
N LEU A 498 44.35 -2.63 -24.69
CA LEU A 498 45.52 -2.11 -25.43
C LEU A 498 46.27 -3.18 -26.25
N PRO A 499 46.52 -4.41 -25.75
CA PRO A 499 47.21 -5.44 -26.52
C PRO A 499 46.47 -5.88 -27.79
N THR A 500 45.15 -5.66 -27.88
CA THR A 500 44.36 -6.05 -29.06
C THR A 500 44.66 -5.19 -30.29
N PHE A 501 45.14 -3.96 -30.09
CA PHE A 501 45.57 -3.11 -31.19
C PHE A 501 46.92 -3.57 -31.78
N TRP A 502 47.72 -4.36 -31.08
CA TRP A 502 49.09 -4.67 -31.49
C TRP A 502 49.19 -5.32 -32.89
N GLY A 503 49.96 -4.69 -33.79
CA GLY A 503 50.18 -5.15 -35.15
C GLY A 503 49.31 -4.47 -36.21
N TRP A 504 48.63 -3.35 -35.89
CA TRP A 504 47.86 -2.56 -36.86
C TRP A 504 48.68 -2.14 -38.09
N TRP A 505 50.00 -1.94 -37.94
CA TRP A 505 50.91 -1.53 -39.00
C TRP A 505 51.21 -2.63 -40.05
N GLU A 506 50.87 -3.89 -39.76
CA GLU A 506 51.03 -5.02 -40.68
C GLU A 506 49.85 -5.13 -41.67
N LEU A 507 48.72 -4.48 -41.38
CA LEU A 507 47.50 -4.50 -42.20
C LEU A 507 47.60 -3.48 -43.34
N GLY A 508 47.28 -3.90 -44.57
CA GLY A 508 47.35 -3.05 -45.78
C GLY A 508 46.08 -2.23 -46.06
N ARG A 509 44.98 -2.51 -45.36
CA ARG A 509 43.67 -1.86 -45.51
C ARG A 509 43.00 -1.61 -44.16
N ASP A 510 41.97 -0.76 -44.15
CA ASP A 510 41.08 -0.64 -43.00
C ASP A 510 40.24 -1.93 -42.91
N VAL A 511 40.15 -2.47 -41.70
CA VAL A 511 39.54 -3.78 -41.46
C VAL A 511 38.36 -3.66 -40.51
N SER A 512 37.30 -4.41 -40.78
CA SER A 512 36.15 -4.52 -39.89
C SER A 512 35.72 -5.98 -39.74
N LEU A 513 34.97 -6.30 -38.69
CA LEU A 513 34.35 -7.63 -38.53
C LEU A 513 33.02 -7.72 -39.30
N ASN A 514 32.84 -6.95 -40.38
CA ASN A 514 31.62 -6.99 -41.16
C ASN A 514 31.52 -8.34 -41.89
N PRO A 515 30.37 -9.04 -41.80
CA PRO A 515 30.15 -10.31 -42.50
C PRO A 515 30.45 -10.27 -44.00
N LEU A 516 30.29 -9.12 -44.67
CA LEU A 516 30.60 -8.96 -46.10
C LEU A 516 32.10 -8.97 -46.39
N GLU A 517 32.93 -8.34 -45.55
CA GLU A 517 34.40 -8.39 -45.70
C GLU A 517 34.92 -9.80 -45.47
N ILE A 518 34.34 -10.51 -44.50
CA ILE A 518 34.68 -11.88 -44.16
C ILE A 518 34.23 -12.84 -45.27
N ALA A 519 32.99 -12.73 -45.73
CA ALA A 519 32.47 -13.53 -46.84
C ALA A 519 33.25 -13.31 -48.15
N ASN A 520 33.68 -12.08 -48.44
CA ASN A 520 34.51 -11.79 -49.62
C ASN A 520 35.91 -12.42 -49.49
N ALA A 521 36.51 -12.39 -48.28
CA ALA A 521 37.82 -12.98 -48.03
C ALA A 521 37.83 -14.52 -48.04
N PHE A 522 36.74 -15.17 -47.62
CA PHE A 522 36.63 -16.64 -47.55
C PHE A 522 35.88 -17.26 -48.75
N GLY A 523 35.04 -16.50 -49.46
CA GLY A 523 34.19 -16.94 -50.57
C GLY A 523 34.95 -17.27 -51.86
N THR A 524 36.26 -17.10 -51.89
CA THR A 524 37.12 -17.51 -53.02
C THR A 524 37.52 -18.99 -52.99
N VAL A 525 37.11 -19.75 -51.96
CA VAL A 525 37.45 -21.18 -51.82
C VAL A 525 36.20 -22.04 -52.05
N GLY A 526 36.04 -22.53 -53.29
CA GLY A 526 35.30 -23.76 -53.58
C GLY A 526 33.85 -23.67 -54.08
N GLN A 527 33.15 -22.53 -54.00
CA GLN A 527 31.82 -22.37 -54.61
C GLN A 527 31.63 -20.96 -55.17
N GLU A 528 31.46 -20.85 -56.50
CA GLU A 528 31.26 -19.58 -57.19
C GLU A 528 29.91 -18.96 -56.79
N SER A 529 29.91 -18.05 -55.79
CA SER A 529 28.76 -17.17 -55.61
C SER A 529 28.75 -16.14 -56.75
N HIS A 530 27.71 -16.17 -57.58
CA HIS A 530 27.56 -15.26 -58.73
C HIS A 530 27.61 -13.77 -58.34
N ILE A 531 27.35 -13.44 -57.07
CA ILE A 531 27.25 -12.07 -56.55
C ILE A 531 28.62 -11.45 -56.26
N MET A 532 29.62 -12.23 -55.82
CA MET A 532 30.94 -11.70 -55.44
C MET A 532 32.05 -11.98 -56.49
N ARG A 533 31.67 -12.45 -57.68
CA ARG A 533 32.61 -12.88 -58.74
C ARG A 533 33.56 -11.76 -59.21
N ASN A 534 33.09 -10.51 -59.20
CA ASN A 534 33.82 -9.34 -59.72
C ASN A 534 34.30 -8.37 -58.63
N VAL A 535 34.21 -8.75 -57.36
CA VAL A 535 34.63 -7.90 -56.24
C VAL A 535 36.07 -8.23 -55.85
N ASP A 536 36.89 -7.19 -55.68
CA ASP A 536 38.28 -7.32 -55.23
C ASP A 536 38.32 -7.82 -53.76
N PRO A 537 39.04 -8.92 -53.46
CA PRO A 537 39.19 -9.46 -52.10
C PRO A 537 39.81 -8.47 -51.09
N ASN A 538 40.52 -7.45 -51.56
CA ASN A 538 41.20 -6.44 -50.76
C ASN A 538 40.37 -5.16 -50.54
N GLN A 539 39.11 -5.11 -50.99
CA GLN A 539 38.23 -3.97 -50.78
C GLN A 539 37.67 -3.92 -49.35
N ASN A 540 37.42 -2.69 -48.86
CA ASN A 540 36.69 -2.47 -47.59
C ASN A 540 35.16 -2.64 -47.81
N VAL A 541 34.37 -2.70 -46.73
CA VAL A 541 32.90 -2.81 -46.82
C VAL A 541 32.31 -1.81 -47.83
N GLY A 542 32.73 -0.55 -47.77
CA GLY A 542 32.20 0.50 -48.64
C GLY A 542 32.48 0.24 -50.13
N GLY A 543 33.68 -0.25 -50.45
CA GLY A 543 34.07 -0.65 -51.79
C GLY A 543 33.35 -1.92 -52.27
N ILE A 544 33.13 -2.89 -51.39
CA ILE A 544 32.35 -4.11 -51.68
C ILE A 544 30.90 -3.76 -52.00
N VAL A 545 30.27 -2.90 -51.19
CA VAL A 545 28.88 -2.45 -51.41
C VAL A 545 28.76 -1.66 -52.71
N ASN A 546 29.72 -0.77 -53.00
CA ASN A 546 29.74 -0.01 -54.26
C ASN A 546 29.95 -0.91 -55.48
N ALA A 547 30.78 -1.95 -55.38
CA ALA A 547 31.03 -2.90 -56.48
C ALA A 547 29.86 -3.85 -56.77
N VAL A 548 28.96 -4.05 -55.80
CA VAL A 548 27.78 -4.92 -55.89
C VAL A 548 26.48 -4.10 -56.07
N ASN A 549 26.58 -2.77 -56.13
CA ASN A 549 25.44 -1.86 -56.17
C ASN A 549 24.54 -2.07 -57.40
N ASP A 550 25.10 -2.57 -58.50
CA ASP A 550 24.38 -2.83 -59.76
C ASP A 550 23.53 -4.12 -59.73
N ILE A 551 23.64 -4.95 -58.68
CA ILE A 551 23.03 -6.30 -58.60
C ILE A 551 21.58 -6.27 -58.03
N GLY A 552 21.08 -5.11 -57.61
CA GLY A 552 19.71 -4.97 -57.08
C GLY A 552 19.51 -5.57 -55.68
N PRO A 553 18.28 -5.54 -55.11
CA PRO A 553 18.04 -5.94 -53.72
C PRO A 553 18.16 -7.46 -53.52
N VAL A 554 19.19 -7.89 -52.78
CA VAL A 554 19.40 -9.29 -52.37
C VAL A 554 18.39 -9.67 -51.28
N ARG A 555 17.59 -10.72 -51.52
CA ARG A 555 16.58 -11.22 -50.56
C ARG A 555 17.03 -12.55 -49.97
N TYR A 556 17.14 -12.61 -48.65
CA TYR A 556 17.42 -13.86 -47.93
C TYR A 556 16.15 -14.71 -47.82
N GLY A 557 16.17 -15.94 -48.36
CA GLY A 557 15.08 -16.92 -48.21
C GLY A 557 13.85 -16.72 -49.11
N ALA A 558 14.03 -16.49 -50.42
CA ALA A 558 12.91 -16.45 -51.36
C ALA A 558 12.40 -17.87 -51.73
N TRP A 559 11.08 -18.06 -51.75
CA TRP A 559 10.39 -19.28 -52.18
C TRP A 559 9.75 -19.03 -53.55
N GLU A 560 9.98 -19.93 -54.50
CA GLU A 560 9.44 -19.84 -55.85
C GLU A 560 8.17 -20.70 -55.92
N MET A 561 7.02 -20.08 -56.23
CA MET A 561 5.80 -20.82 -56.58
C MET A 561 5.78 -21.04 -58.09
N SER A 562 5.67 -22.29 -58.53
CA SER A 562 5.40 -22.62 -59.92
C SER A 562 3.95 -22.24 -60.25
N ASP A 563 3.73 -21.01 -60.68
CA ASP A 563 2.80 -20.68 -61.76
C ASP A 563 2.97 -19.21 -62.14
N GLY A 564 3.18 -18.98 -63.43
CA GLY A 564 3.56 -17.69 -63.97
C GLY A 564 2.45 -16.65 -63.84
N SER A 565 2.54 -15.76 -62.85
CA SER A 565 2.07 -14.37 -63.00
C SER A 565 2.62 -13.46 -61.89
N LYS A 566 3.44 -12.49 -62.33
CA LYS A 566 3.77 -11.17 -61.74
C LYS A 566 4.20 -11.10 -60.26
N SER A 567 5.47 -10.71 -60.08
CA SER A 567 6.15 -10.35 -58.84
C SER A 567 5.59 -9.07 -58.19
N ALA A 568 5.19 -9.16 -56.91
CA ALA A 568 4.86 -8.00 -56.07
C ALA A 568 6.05 -7.61 -55.16
N LEU A 569 6.37 -6.31 -55.17
CA LEU A 569 7.41 -5.65 -54.37
C LEU A 569 6.91 -5.40 -52.93
N LEU A 570 7.63 -5.90 -51.92
CA LEU A 570 7.45 -5.49 -50.52
C LEU A 570 8.25 -4.20 -50.27
N ARG A 571 7.52 -3.07 -50.18
CA ARG A 571 8.00 -1.77 -49.69
C ARG A 571 7.85 -1.78 -48.16
N MET A 572 8.95 -1.63 -47.41
CA MET A 572 8.86 -1.28 -45.99
C MET A 572 8.57 0.23 -45.87
N PRO A 573 7.55 0.67 -45.12
CA PRO A 573 7.39 2.07 -44.76
C PRO A 573 8.25 2.40 -43.52
N GLN A 574 8.97 3.52 -43.60
CA GLN A 574 9.44 4.27 -42.43
C GLN A 574 8.26 4.79 -41.60
N PRO A 575 8.47 5.08 -40.30
CA PRO A 575 7.41 5.48 -39.38
C PRO A 575 7.10 6.97 -39.53
N ALA A 576 6.06 7.29 -40.30
CA ALA A 576 5.32 8.53 -40.15
C ALA A 576 3.87 8.27 -40.58
N ASP A 577 2.95 8.74 -39.76
CA ASP A 577 1.50 8.83 -39.98
C ASP A 577 0.69 7.53 -39.89
N LEU A 578 0.25 7.19 -38.67
CA LEU A 578 -0.92 6.32 -38.44
C LEU A 578 -2.00 7.07 -37.66
N ARG A 579 -2.92 7.67 -38.43
CA ARG A 579 -4.32 7.80 -38.01
C ARG A 579 -4.92 6.39 -38.03
N PHE A 580 -5.37 5.90 -36.89
CA PHE A 580 -6.13 4.65 -36.84
C PHE A 580 -7.56 4.89 -37.34
N ASN A 581 -7.91 4.23 -38.44
CA ASN A 581 -9.31 4.04 -38.84
C ASN A 581 -9.93 2.94 -37.98
N GLN A 582 -11.16 3.18 -37.54
CA GLN A 582 -12.00 2.30 -36.74
C GLN A 582 -12.43 1.05 -37.55
N GLY A 583 -12.50 -0.11 -36.87
CA GLY A 583 -13.25 -1.28 -37.36
C GLY A 583 -12.40 -2.53 -37.58
N THR A 584 -12.05 -3.26 -36.51
CA THR A 584 -11.64 -4.66 -36.61
C THR A 584 -11.94 -5.38 -35.29
N GLU A 585 -12.99 -6.20 -35.24
CA GLU A 585 -13.24 -7.14 -34.15
C GLU A 585 -12.42 -8.41 -34.39
N LEU A 586 -11.57 -8.77 -33.43
CA LEU A 586 -10.81 -10.03 -33.40
C LEU A 586 -11.59 -11.05 -32.56
N HIS A 587 -12.02 -12.16 -33.17
CA HIS A 587 -12.59 -13.31 -32.46
C HIS A 587 -11.55 -14.43 -32.33
N PHE A 588 -11.30 -14.90 -31.10
CA PHE A 588 -10.39 -16.01 -30.81
C PHE A 588 -11.15 -17.24 -30.29
N LEU A 589 -10.80 -18.43 -30.80
CA LEU A 589 -11.23 -19.73 -30.29
C LEU A 589 -10.35 -20.17 -29.10
N PRO A 590 -10.87 -20.93 -28.13
CA PRO A 590 -10.11 -21.38 -26.96
C PRO A 590 -9.01 -22.39 -27.33
N ILE A 591 -7.79 -22.18 -26.82
CA ILE A 591 -6.65 -23.10 -26.97
C ILE A 591 -6.80 -24.30 -26.04
N ALA A 592 -6.60 -25.50 -26.59
CA ALA A 592 -6.60 -26.78 -25.88
C ALA A 592 -5.17 -27.17 -25.44
N THR A 593 -5.03 -27.72 -24.24
CA THR A 593 -3.78 -28.34 -23.76
C THR A 593 -3.35 -29.51 -24.65
N THR A 594 -2.04 -29.69 -24.84
CA THR A 594 -1.47 -30.65 -25.81
C THR A 594 -1.71 -32.12 -25.47
N LYS A 595 -2.02 -32.47 -24.21
CA LYS A 595 -2.49 -33.81 -23.81
C LYS A 595 -3.60 -33.73 -22.74
N PRO A 596 -4.79 -34.31 -22.97
CA PRO A 596 -5.81 -34.43 -21.94
C PRO A 596 -5.52 -35.62 -21.03
N ASP A 597 -5.26 -35.39 -19.75
CA ASP A 597 -4.97 -36.46 -18.77
C ASP A 597 -6.24 -37.18 -18.26
N THR A 598 -7.42 -36.70 -18.60
CA THR A 598 -8.69 -37.25 -18.10
C THR A 598 -9.77 -37.36 -19.17
N ARG A 599 -10.57 -38.44 -19.11
CA ARG A 599 -11.74 -38.69 -19.97
C ARG A 599 -12.75 -37.54 -19.92
N ARG A 600 -12.89 -36.88 -18.77
CA ARG A 600 -13.76 -35.70 -18.55
C ARG A 600 -13.31 -34.49 -19.38
N ALA A 601 -12.00 -34.28 -19.55
CA ALA A 601 -11.45 -33.21 -20.40
C ALA A 601 -11.73 -33.46 -21.90
N VAL A 602 -11.76 -34.73 -22.33
CA VAL A 602 -12.12 -35.11 -23.71
C VAL A 602 -13.61 -34.87 -23.98
N GLU A 603 -14.48 -35.14 -23.01
CA GLU A 603 -15.92 -34.90 -23.14
C GLU A 603 -16.27 -33.40 -23.14
N LEU A 604 -15.60 -32.60 -22.30
CA LEU A 604 -15.71 -31.13 -22.31
C LEU A 604 -15.26 -30.51 -23.63
N ARG A 605 -14.21 -31.05 -24.28
CA ARG A 605 -13.80 -30.65 -25.64
C ARG A 605 -14.89 -30.91 -26.67
N ARG A 606 -15.54 -32.08 -26.62
CA ARG A 606 -16.64 -32.42 -27.54
C ARG A 606 -17.89 -31.56 -27.28
N ALA A 607 -18.18 -31.23 -26.03
CA ALA A 607 -19.31 -30.37 -25.67
C ALA A 607 -19.09 -28.90 -26.09
N SER A 608 -17.88 -28.36 -25.89
CA SER A 608 -17.51 -27.01 -26.31
C SER A 608 -17.54 -26.85 -27.83
N ALA A 609 -17.01 -27.82 -28.58
CA ALA A 609 -17.07 -27.84 -30.04
C ALA A 609 -18.52 -27.91 -30.57
N ARG A 610 -19.39 -28.70 -29.93
CA ARG A 610 -20.82 -28.78 -30.27
C ARG A 610 -21.57 -27.48 -29.95
N SER A 611 -21.23 -26.81 -28.85
CA SER A 611 -21.82 -25.52 -28.46
C SER A 611 -21.43 -24.39 -29.43
N HIS A 612 -20.17 -24.36 -29.87
CA HIS A 612 -19.69 -23.39 -30.86
C HIS A 612 -20.33 -23.61 -32.25
N LEU A 613 -20.48 -24.86 -32.67
CA LEU A 613 -21.19 -25.23 -33.89
C LEU A 613 -22.68 -24.85 -33.82
N ALA A 614 -23.32 -25.07 -32.68
CA ALA A 614 -24.72 -24.69 -32.46
C ALA A 614 -24.93 -23.17 -32.51
N LYS A 615 -24.04 -22.38 -31.88
CA LYS A 615 -24.10 -20.90 -31.91
C LYS A 615 -23.91 -20.34 -33.32
N THR A 616 -22.96 -20.88 -34.09
CA THR A 616 -22.71 -20.44 -35.48
C THR A 616 -23.84 -20.84 -36.43
N ILE A 617 -24.45 -22.01 -36.25
CA ILE A 617 -25.64 -22.44 -36.99
C ILE A 617 -26.87 -21.57 -36.64
N HIS A 618 -27.04 -21.23 -35.36
CA HIS A 618 -28.16 -20.39 -34.89
C HIS A 618 -28.04 -18.93 -35.37
N GLN A 619 -26.83 -18.39 -35.42
CA GLN A 619 -26.56 -17.05 -35.98
C GLN A 619 -26.77 -17.00 -37.49
N ARG A 620 -26.38 -18.05 -38.23
CA ARG A 620 -26.70 -18.20 -39.68
C ARG A 620 -28.20 -18.26 -39.94
N LYS A 621 -28.96 -19.04 -39.14
CA LYS A 621 -30.43 -19.12 -39.27
C LYS A 621 -31.10 -17.77 -38.99
N ARG A 622 -30.63 -17.02 -37.99
CA ARG A 622 -31.20 -15.70 -37.63
C ARG A 622 -30.96 -14.65 -38.72
N CYS A 623 -29.79 -14.64 -39.36
CA CYS A 623 -29.56 -13.79 -40.54
C CYS A 623 -30.40 -14.19 -41.76
N SER A 624 -30.65 -15.49 -41.97
CA SER A 624 -31.50 -15.97 -43.07
C SER A 624 -32.98 -15.65 -42.85
N ILE A 625 -33.46 -15.67 -41.61
CA ILE A 625 -34.86 -15.35 -41.26
C ILE A 625 -35.12 -13.84 -41.38
N ASN A 626 -34.17 -13.01 -40.96
CA ASN A 626 -34.30 -11.55 -41.09
C ASN A 626 -34.31 -11.11 -42.57
N LYS A 627 -33.54 -11.79 -43.44
CA LYS A 627 -33.54 -11.52 -44.88
C LYS A 627 -34.86 -11.87 -45.57
N ALA A 628 -35.63 -12.82 -45.04
CA ALA A 628 -36.93 -13.21 -45.59
C ALA A 628 -38.09 -12.32 -45.08
N LEU A 629 -37.87 -11.54 -44.02
CA LEU A 629 -38.84 -10.60 -43.45
C LEU A 629 -38.66 -9.17 -43.96
N GLU A 630 -37.51 -8.85 -44.58
CA GLU A 630 -37.18 -7.51 -45.10
C GLU A 630 -37.58 -7.27 -46.56
N ASP A 631 -37.94 -8.32 -47.32
CA ASP A 631 -38.31 -8.17 -48.75
C ASP A 631 -39.70 -7.54 -48.98
N ASP A 632 -40.47 -7.17 -47.94
CA ASP A 632 -41.89 -6.82 -48.10
C ASP A 632 -42.31 -5.40 -47.65
N LYS A 633 -41.42 -4.51 -47.15
CA LYS A 633 -41.83 -3.12 -46.81
C LYS A 633 -40.78 -2.03 -47.10
N LEU A 634 -41.27 -0.97 -47.72
CA LEU A 634 -40.58 0.16 -48.35
C LEU A 634 -40.15 1.27 -47.36
N HIS A 635 -38.91 1.73 -47.53
CA HIS A 635 -38.25 3.02 -47.17
C HIS A 635 -38.25 3.55 -45.72
N ASP A 636 -37.05 3.53 -45.11
CA ASP A 636 -36.54 4.56 -44.18
C ASP A 636 -34.97 4.61 -44.28
N PRO A 637 -34.29 5.76 -44.44
CA PRO A 637 -32.89 5.81 -44.87
C PRO A 637 -31.89 5.97 -43.70
N ASN A 638 -31.92 5.08 -42.71
CA ASN A 638 -30.88 5.00 -41.66
C ASN A 638 -30.72 3.58 -41.07
N GLN A 639 -30.44 2.59 -41.91
CA GLN A 639 -30.11 1.23 -41.46
C GLN A 639 -28.75 0.74 -41.97
N ILE A 640 -28.00 0.17 -41.03
CA ILE A 640 -26.66 -0.39 -41.17
C ILE A 640 -26.75 -1.65 -42.05
N SER A 641 -26.08 -1.59 -43.21
CA SER A 641 -25.93 -2.71 -44.14
C SER A 641 -25.12 -3.86 -43.53
N CYS A 642 -25.69 -5.07 -43.51
CA CYS A 642 -24.94 -6.32 -43.33
C CYS A 642 -24.16 -6.65 -44.61
N ALA A 643 -23.14 -5.86 -44.93
CA ALA A 643 -22.20 -6.14 -46.02
C ALA A 643 -20.75 -5.94 -45.54
N GLY A 644 -20.26 -6.90 -44.74
CA GLY A 644 -18.84 -7.05 -44.42
C GLY A 644 -18.37 -8.44 -44.84
N HIS A 645 -17.46 -8.49 -45.80
CA HIS A 645 -16.76 -9.71 -46.22
C HIS A 645 -16.04 -10.35 -45.04
N TRP A 646 -16.44 -11.56 -44.63
CA TRP A 646 -15.68 -12.38 -43.68
C TRP A 646 -14.47 -13.02 -44.41
N GLN A 647 -13.36 -12.28 -44.53
CA GLN A 647 -12.07 -12.90 -44.86
C GLN A 647 -11.50 -13.57 -43.60
N LEU A 648 -11.30 -14.89 -43.67
CA LEU A 648 -10.57 -15.65 -42.66
C LEU A 648 -9.12 -15.14 -42.57
N THR A 649 -8.77 -14.52 -41.45
CA THR A 649 -7.37 -14.19 -41.10
C THR A 649 -6.73 -15.39 -40.39
N PRO A 650 -5.42 -15.67 -40.60
CA PRO A 650 -4.75 -16.77 -39.94
C PRO A 650 -4.49 -16.42 -38.47
N THR A 651 -5.01 -17.25 -37.57
CA THR A 651 -4.73 -17.22 -36.13
C THR A 651 -3.25 -17.47 -35.88
N LEU A 652 -2.51 -16.48 -35.35
CA LEU A 652 -1.16 -16.68 -34.86
C LEU A 652 -1.21 -17.29 -33.44
N LEU A 653 -0.74 -18.53 -33.30
CA LEU A 653 -0.62 -19.21 -32.01
C LEU A 653 0.59 -18.62 -31.25
N HIS A 654 0.39 -18.03 -30.07
CA HIS A 654 1.47 -17.80 -29.11
C HIS A 654 1.37 -18.85 -28.00
N THR A 655 2.30 -19.80 -28.02
CA THR A 655 2.45 -20.83 -26.99
C THR A 655 3.26 -20.26 -25.83
N VAL A 656 2.64 -20.09 -24.66
CA VAL A 656 3.39 -19.93 -23.41
C VAL A 656 3.97 -21.31 -23.03
N PRO A 657 5.29 -21.44 -22.78
CA PRO A 657 5.86 -22.72 -22.37
C PRO A 657 5.32 -23.16 -21.01
N ASP A 658 4.79 -24.38 -20.91
CA ASP A 658 4.22 -24.98 -19.69
C ASP A 658 5.21 -25.14 -18.51
N ASN A 659 6.49 -24.80 -18.70
CA ASN A 659 7.58 -25.11 -17.78
C ASN A 659 8.06 -23.93 -16.90
N ILE A 660 7.39 -22.76 -16.89
CA ILE A 660 7.92 -21.52 -16.26
C ILE A 660 7.03 -20.96 -15.13
N VAL A 661 5.80 -21.44 -14.96
CA VAL A 661 4.85 -20.89 -13.97
C VAL A 661 4.76 -21.84 -12.77
N ASP A 662 5.04 -21.33 -11.57
CA ASP A 662 4.92 -22.11 -10.34
C ASP A 662 3.46 -22.60 -10.13
N GLN A 663 3.31 -23.64 -9.31
CA GLN A 663 2.02 -24.29 -9.08
C GLN A 663 0.97 -23.34 -8.44
N HIS A 664 1.41 -22.42 -7.58
CA HIS A 664 0.56 -21.47 -6.88
C HIS A 664 0.04 -20.37 -7.81
N THR A 665 0.91 -19.82 -8.66
CA THR A 665 0.55 -18.88 -9.72
C THR A 665 -0.49 -19.50 -10.66
N ARG A 666 -0.33 -20.78 -11.04
CA ARG A 666 -1.32 -21.51 -11.85
C ARG A 666 -2.66 -21.67 -11.14
N MET A 667 -2.64 -21.93 -9.83
CA MET A 667 -3.84 -22.00 -9.00
C MET A 667 -4.58 -20.66 -8.98
N LEU A 668 -3.87 -19.55 -8.72
CA LEU A 668 -4.44 -18.20 -8.71
C LEU A 668 -5.01 -17.80 -10.07
N LEU A 669 -4.33 -18.14 -11.16
CA LEU A 669 -4.83 -17.90 -12.53
C LEU A 669 -6.12 -18.66 -12.84
N ASN A 670 -6.20 -19.92 -12.41
CA ASN A 670 -7.42 -20.69 -12.54
C ASN A 670 -8.55 -20.08 -11.69
N TYR A 671 -8.24 -19.64 -10.46
CA TYR A 671 -9.19 -18.93 -9.61
C TYR A 671 -9.68 -17.62 -10.24
N CYS A 672 -8.78 -16.87 -10.90
CA CYS A 672 -9.13 -15.63 -11.60
C CYS A 672 -10.26 -15.87 -12.60
N ILE A 673 -10.10 -16.88 -13.47
CA ILE A 673 -11.03 -17.17 -14.56
C ILE A 673 -12.32 -17.82 -14.05
N GLN A 674 -12.22 -18.73 -13.08
CA GLN A 674 -13.36 -19.53 -12.63
C GLN A 674 -14.24 -18.83 -11.59
N SER A 675 -13.68 -17.92 -10.80
CA SER A 675 -14.36 -17.39 -9.63
C SER A 675 -14.19 -15.89 -9.45
N PHE A 676 -12.96 -15.36 -9.53
CA PHE A 676 -12.70 -13.95 -9.26
C PHE A 676 -13.44 -13.02 -10.23
N TRP A 677 -13.19 -13.13 -11.53
CA TRP A 677 -13.82 -12.24 -12.52
C TRP A 677 -15.34 -12.44 -12.64
N PRO A 678 -15.86 -13.69 -12.71
CA PRO A 678 -17.31 -13.90 -12.71
C PRO A 678 -18.02 -13.38 -11.46
N GLY A 679 -17.31 -13.29 -10.32
CA GLY A 679 -17.88 -12.76 -9.08
C GLY A 679 -18.08 -11.24 -9.06
N PHE A 680 -17.45 -10.49 -9.98
CA PHE A 680 -17.79 -9.08 -10.14
C PHE A 680 -19.18 -8.95 -10.76
N GLU A 681 -19.38 -9.54 -11.94
CA GLU A 681 -20.65 -9.51 -12.67
C GLU A 681 -20.72 -10.66 -13.70
N MET A 682 -21.94 -11.10 -14.01
CA MET A 682 -22.27 -11.98 -15.13
C MET A 682 -23.39 -11.34 -15.95
N GLY A 683 -23.16 -11.15 -17.26
CA GLY A 683 -24.12 -10.43 -18.09
C GLY A 683 -23.60 -9.92 -19.43
N SER A 684 -24.48 -9.21 -20.13
CA SER A 684 -24.26 -8.71 -21.50
C SER A 684 -23.20 -7.61 -21.61
N ALA A 685 -22.90 -6.90 -20.52
CA ALA A 685 -22.00 -5.75 -20.54
C ALA A 685 -20.78 -5.84 -19.59
N ALA A 686 -20.83 -6.67 -18.54
CA ALA A 686 -19.74 -6.95 -17.59
C ALA A 686 -18.76 -5.77 -17.40
N PHE A 687 -19.29 -4.67 -16.86
CA PHE A 687 -18.69 -3.34 -16.83
C PHE A 687 -17.39 -3.27 -16.03
N HIS A 688 -17.27 -4.13 -15.00
CA HIS A 688 -16.11 -4.21 -14.12
C HIS A 688 -15.10 -5.30 -14.50
N ILE A 689 -15.39 -6.09 -15.55
CA ILE A 689 -14.47 -7.12 -16.04
C ILE A 689 -13.69 -6.55 -17.23
N PRO A 690 -12.39 -6.29 -17.08
CA PRO A 690 -11.59 -5.81 -18.21
C PRO A 690 -11.64 -6.78 -19.38
N SER A 691 -11.75 -6.26 -20.59
CA SER A 691 -11.73 -7.08 -21.81
C SER A 691 -10.50 -8.01 -21.89
N PHE A 692 -9.34 -7.57 -21.40
CA PHE A 692 -8.10 -8.38 -21.33
C PHE A 692 -8.12 -9.46 -20.22
N ALA A 693 -9.03 -9.39 -19.25
CA ALA A 693 -9.07 -10.32 -18.12
C ALA A 693 -9.76 -11.66 -18.47
N ARG A 694 -10.38 -11.74 -19.65
CA ARG A 694 -11.13 -12.91 -20.12
C ARG A 694 -10.25 -14.03 -20.69
N ASP A 695 -8.97 -13.73 -20.97
CA ASP A 695 -7.99 -14.70 -21.44
C ASP A 695 -6.64 -14.49 -20.75
N TYR A 696 -5.98 -15.59 -20.39
CA TYR A 696 -4.68 -15.58 -19.74
C TYR A 696 -3.61 -14.90 -20.61
N SER A 697 -3.64 -15.17 -21.92
CA SER A 697 -2.61 -14.66 -22.83
C SER A 697 -2.67 -13.14 -22.97
N THR A 698 -3.89 -12.59 -23.05
CA THR A 698 -4.14 -11.15 -23.17
C THR A 698 -3.88 -10.41 -21.85
N LEU A 699 -4.12 -11.06 -20.72
CA LEU A 699 -3.76 -10.58 -19.38
C LEU A 699 -2.24 -10.45 -19.22
N VAL A 700 -1.48 -11.51 -19.54
CA VAL A 700 -0.01 -11.49 -19.44
C VAL A 700 0.58 -10.47 -20.40
N ALA A 701 -0.02 -10.30 -21.59
CA ALA A 701 0.40 -9.32 -22.57
C ALA A 701 0.28 -7.85 -22.09
N GLN A 702 -0.49 -7.57 -21.03
CA GLN A 702 -0.57 -6.22 -20.45
C GLN A 702 0.71 -5.81 -19.70
N GLY A 703 1.62 -6.75 -19.44
CA GLY A 703 2.89 -6.51 -18.78
C GLY A 703 2.95 -6.96 -17.32
N PRO A 704 4.16 -7.06 -16.76
CA PRO A 704 4.40 -7.76 -15.51
C PRO A 704 3.83 -7.04 -14.28
N GLY A 705 3.76 -5.71 -14.29
CA GLY A 705 3.20 -4.94 -13.17
C GLY A 705 1.72 -5.22 -12.93
N LEU A 706 0.90 -5.13 -13.98
CA LEU A 706 -0.54 -5.41 -13.90
C LEU A 706 -0.82 -6.89 -13.61
N TYR A 707 -0.06 -7.78 -14.25
CA TYR A 707 -0.15 -9.22 -14.02
C TYR A 707 0.03 -9.59 -12.53
N HIS A 708 1.10 -9.10 -11.90
CA HIS A 708 1.36 -9.38 -10.49
C HIS A 708 0.34 -8.72 -9.56
N ALA A 709 -0.12 -7.50 -9.87
CA ALA A 709 -1.12 -6.79 -9.08
C ALA A 709 -2.48 -7.51 -9.08
N LEU A 710 -2.89 -8.07 -10.22
CA LEU A 710 -4.15 -8.81 -10.34
C LEU A 710 -4.10 -10.15 -9.62
N LEU A 711 -2.97 -10.85 -9.68
CA LEU A 711 -2.80 -12.09 -8.92
C LEU A 711 -2.80 -11.85 -7.40
N TRP A 712 -2.26 -10.72 -6.96
CA TRP A 712 -2.40 -10.29 -5.57
C TRP A 712 -3.88 -10.08 -5.19
N SER A 713 -4.62 -9.31 -5.98
CA SER A 713 -6.05 -9.07 -5.76
C SER A 713 -6.86 -10.39 -5.71
N ALA A 714 -6.53 -11.34 -6.58
CA ALA A 714 -7.14 -12.66 -6.59
C ALA A 714 -6.78 -13.47 -5.33
N ALA A 715 -5.53 -13.40 -4.86
CA ALA A 715 -5.10 -14.04 -3.61
C ALA A 715 -5.84 -13.46 -2.40
N VAL A 716 -6.07 -12.14 -2.34
CA VAL A 716 -6.87 -11.48 -1.28
C VAL A 716 -8.30 -12.02 -1.27
N SER A 717 -8.96 -12.07 -2.43
CA SER A 717 -10.31 -12.64 -2.57
C SER A 717 -10.36 -14.13 -2.19
N MET A 718 -9.34 -14.92 -2.55
CA MET A 718 -9.29 -16.34 -2.22
C MET A 718 -9.06 -16.57 -0.72
N SER A 719 -8.21 -15.77 -0.09
CA SER A 719 -7.94 -15.83 1.36
C SER A 719 -9.19 -15.49 2.17
N TYR A 720 -9.99 -14.53 1.68
CA TYR A 720 -11.29 -14.21 2.26
C TYR A 720 -12.22 -15.41 2.29
N LYS A 721 -12.37 -16.13 1.16
CA LYS A 721 -13.20 -17.34 1.10
C LYS A 721 -12.73 -18.45 2.02
N LYS A 722 -11.43 -18.51 2.31
CA LYS A 722 -10.83 -19.46 3.25
C LYS A 722 -10.93 -19.00 4.70
N GLU A 723 -11.45 -17.80 4.97
CA GLU A 723 -11.42 -17.14 6.28
C GLU A 723 -10.01 -17.13 6.91
N ALA A 724 -8.98 -16.91 6.08
CA ALA A 724 -7.58 -16.99 6.48
C ALA A 724 -6.84 -15.69 6.19
N LYS A 725 -5.79 -15.41 6.97
CA LYS A 725 -4.79 -14.39 6.64
C LYS A 725 -3.87 -14.90 5.52
N ILE A 726 -3.42 -13.99 4.66
CA ILE A 726 -2.45 -14.33 3.60
C ILE A 726 -1.07 -14.50 4.24
N THR A 727 -0.71 -15.74 4.56
CA THR A 727 0.63 -16.10 5.07
C THR A 727 1.50 -16.78 4.01
N GLU A 728 0.89 -17.14 2.87
CA GLU A 728 1.56 -17.79 1.76
C GLU A 728 2.59 -16.85 1.12
N LYS A 729 3.88 -17.21 1.27
CA LYS A 729 5.02 -16.46 0.71
C LYS A 729 4.88 -16.20 -0.80
N GLU A 730 4.29 -17.14 -1.52
CA GLU A 730 4.09 -17.08 -2.97
C GLU A 730 3.10 -15.96 -3.32
N SER A 731 1.99 -15.82 -2.59
CA SER A 731 1.03 -14.71 -2.73
C SER A 731 1.66 -13.35 -2.44
N LEU A 732 2.43 -13.22 -1.34
CA LEU A 732 3.15 -11.98 -0.98
C LEU A 732 4.23 -11.58 -2.00
N THR A 733 4.77 -12.57 -2.72
CA THR A 733 5.74 -12.33 -3.81
C THR A 733 5.08 -11.57 -4.97
N HIS A 734 3.81 -11.83 -5.28
CA HIS A 734 3.07 -11.08 -6.30
C HIS A 734 2.87 -9.62 -5.87
N TYR A 735 2.52 -9.35 -4.61
CA TYR A 735 2.40 -7.98 -4.09
C TYR A 735 3.72 -7.20 -4.20
N THR A 736 4.81 -7.79 -3.72
CA THR A 736 6.15 -7.16 -3.73
C THR A 736 6.63 -6.87 -5.15
N LYS A 737 6.40 -7.81 -6.08
CA LYS A 737 6.73 -7.62 -7.51
C LYS A 737 5.87 -6.52 -8.14
N ALA A 738 4.57 -6.48 -7.85
CA ALA A 738 3.67 -5.43 -8.35
C ALA A 738 4.14 -4.04 -7.91
N LEU A 739 4.43 -3.85 -6.62
CA LEU A 739 4.96 -2.58 -6.08
C LEU A 739 6.29 -2.17 -6.73
N LYS A 740 7.18 -3.14 -7.00
CA LYS A 740 8.44 -2.86 -7.70
C LYS A 740 8.22 -2.32 -9.11
N TYR A 741 7.30 -2.90 -9.88
CA TYR A 741 7.01 -2.40 -11.23
C TYR A 741 6.25 -1.06 -11.19
N ILE A 742 5.29 -0.91 -10.29
CA ILE A 742 4.54 0.34 -10.12
C ILE A 742 5.47 1.50 -9.75
N SER A 743 6.39 1.29 -8.80
CA SER A 743 7.36 2.33 -8.40
C SER A 743 8.31 2.73 -9.55
N GLN A 744 8.73 1.78 -10.39
CA GLN A 744 9.52 2.07 -11.59
C GLN A 744 8.74 2.89 -12.62
N ASP A 745 7.46 2.59 -12.82
CA ASP A 745 6.61 3.30 -13.78
C ASP A 745 6.24 4.71 -13.30
N ILE A 746 5.98 4.89 -12.00
CA ILE A 746 5.61 6.20 -11.39
C ILE A 746 6.82 7.16 -11.34
N ALA A 747 8.05 6.66 -11.37
CA ALA A 747 9.24 7.50 -11.48
C ALA A 747 9.33 8.27 -12.83
N GLN A 748 8.50 7.90 -13.80
CA GLN A 748 8.40 8.60 -15.09
C GLN A 748 7.44 9.80 -14.99
N PRO A 749 7.57 10.81 -15.88
CA PRO A 749 6.60 11.90 -15.96
C PRO A 749 5.16 11.38 -16.12
N VAL A 750 4.19 12.04 -15.48
CA VAL A 750 2.77 11.60 -15.42
C VAL A 750 2.15 11.40 -16.80
N SER A 751 2.59 12.14 -17.82
CA SER A 751 2.15 11.95 -19.21
C SER A 751 2.51 10.57 -19.79
N LYS A 752 3.59 9.94 -19.31
CA LYS A 752 4.08 8.62 -19.75
C LYS A 752 3.52 7.44 -18.95
N ILE A 753 2.92 7.69 -17.78
CA ILE A 753 2.30 6.63 -16.97
C ILE A 753 1.15 5.98 -17.76
N SER A 754 1.23 4.67 -17.93
CA SER A 754 0.28 3.88 -18.72
C SER A 754 -1.02 3.57 -17.96
N GLU A 755 -2.10 3.27 -18.69
CA GLU A 755 -3.35 2.78 -18.07
C GLU A 755 -3.17 1.41 -17.42
N GLN A 756 -2.24 0.59 -17.89
CA GLN A 756 -1.90 -0.68 -17.25
C GLN A 756 -1.32 -0.46 -15.85
N THR A 757 -0.43 0.52 -15.69
CA THR A 757 0.12 0.91 -14.38
C THR A 757 -0.99 1.45 -13.48
N MET A 758 -1.91 2.28 -14.00
CA MET A 758 -3.06 2.77 -13.24
C MET A 758 -3.99 1.64 -12.79
N PHE A 759 -4.25 0.65 -13.64
CA PHE A 759 -5.01 -0.55 -13.30
C PHE A 759 -4.28 -1.41 -12.25
N ALA A 760 -2.94 -1.48 -12.32
CA ALA A 760 -2.13 -2.18 -11.34
C ALA A 760 -2.24 -1.53 -9.96
N ILE A 761 -2.18 -0.19 -9.90
CA ILE A 761 -2.41 0.58 -8.66
C ILE A 761 -3.83 0.31 -8.15
N LEU A 762 -4.86 0.38 -9.01
CA LEU A 762 -6.25 0.09 -8.65
C LEU A 762 -6.38 -1.30 -7.99
N SER A 763 -5.72 -2.31 -8.55
CA SER A 763 -5.77 -3.70 -8.09
C SER A 763 -5.13 -3.92 -6.71
N ILE A 764 -4.26 -3.01 -6.26
CA ILE A 764 -3.62 -3.06 -4.94
C ILE A 764 -4.21 -2.06 -3.94
N THR A 765 -5.25 -1.31 -4.33
CA THR A 765 -5.94 -0.39 -3.39
C THR A 765 -6.78 -1.12 -2.35
N GLY A 766 -7.19 -2.35 -2.65
CA GLY A 766 -7.92 -3.22 -1.71
C GLY A 766 -7.03 -3.61 -0.53
N SER A 767 -7.53 -3.40 0.68
CA SER A 767 -6.82 -3.78 1.91
C SER A 767 -6.80 -5.30 2.10
N GLU A 768 -5.76 -5.83 2.74
CA GLU A 768 -5.75 -7.22 3.20
C GLU A 768 -6.92 -7.46 4.15
N VAL A 769 -7.69 -8.52 3.90
CA VAL A 769 -8.87 -8.86 4.69
C VAL A 769 -8.50 -9.97 5.67
N SER A 770 -8.77 -9.75 6.96
CA SER A 770 -8.57 -10.74 8.00
C SER A 770 -9.86 -10.99 8.78
N PRO A 771 -10.11 -12.22 9.26
CA PRO A 771 -11.30 -12.52 10.04
C PRO A 771 -11.34 -11.77 11.40
N GLU A 772 -10.19 -11.34 11.93
CA GLU A 772 -10.04 -10.77 13.28
C GLU A 772 -10.12 -9.24 13.36
N ASP A 773 -10.56 -8.58 12.28
CA ASP A 773 -10.30 -7.15 12.09
C ASP A 773 -11.07 -6.20 13.01
N GLY A 774 -11.98 -6.71 13.85
CA GLY A 774 -12.74 -5.94 14.86
C GLY A 774 -13.67 -4.85 14.32
N GLN A 775 -13.57 -4.51 13.03
CA GLN A 775 -14.35 -3.45 12.34
C GLN A 775 -15.39 -4.01 11.35
N GLY A 776 -15.65 -5.31 11.41
CA GLY A 776 -16.68 -5.98 10.60
C GLY A 776 -18.08 -5.85 11.22
N ILE A 777 -19.09 -6.18 10.42
CA ILE A 777 -20.49 -6.28 10.87
C ILE A 777 -20.62 -7.45 11.85
N VAL A 778 -21.30 -7.22 12.99
CA VAL A 778 -21.49 -8.20 14.08
C VAL A 778 -22.71 -9.08 13.82
N LYS A 779 -23.81 -8.50 13.33
CA LYS A 779 -25.06 -9.20 13.00
C LYS A 779 -25.60 -8.74 11.65
N ARG A 780 -26.23 -9.64 10.89
CA ARG A 780 -26.92 -9.29 9.63
C ARG A 780 -28.34 -8.78 9.91
N ALA A 781 -28.45 -7.59 10.50
CA ALA A 781 -29.75 -6.97 10.77
C ALA A 781 -30.41 -6.39 9.51
N LEU A 782 -29.61 -5.87 8.58
CA LEU A 782 -29.99 -5.54 7.21
C LEU A 782 -29.32 -6.57 6.29
N ASP A 783 -30.09 -7.48 5.71
CA ASP A 783 -29.58 -8.62 4.92
C ASP A 783 -30.21 -8.65 3.52
N PRO A 784 -29.76 -7.77 2.60
CA PRO A 784 -30.36 -7.67 1.28
C PRO A 784 -30.00 -8.86 0.38
N PRO A 785 -30.88 -9.24 -0.56
CA PRO A 785 -30.49 -10.04 -1.70
C PRO A 785 -29.30 -9.38 -2.44
N LEU A 786 -28.43 -10.19 -3.04
CA LEU A 786 -27.27 -9.70 -3.79
C LEU A 786 -26.24 -8.91 -2.94
N ALA A 787 -26.18 -9.15 -1.62
CA ALA A 787 -25.18 -8.55 -0.73
C ALA A 787 -23.71 -8.79 -1.14
N GLU A 788 -23.46 -9.82 -1.97
CA GLU A 788 -22.13 -10.18 -2.45
C GLU A 788 -21.78 -9.59 -3.84
N LEU A 789 -22.74 -8.94 -4.51
CA LEU A 789 -22.60 -8.46 -5.89
C LEU A 789 -21.42 -7.49 -6.04
N SER A 790 -20.62 -7.67 -7.09
CA SER A 790 -19.40 -6.89 -7.37
C SER A 790 -18.29 -7.06 -6.34
N TRP A 791 -18.28 -8.15 -5.57
CA TRP A 791 -17.35 -8.37 -4.45
C TRP A 791 -17.36 -7.26 -3.40
N ILE A 792 -18.48 -6.53 -3.26
CA ILE A 792 -18.60 -5.46 -2.26
C ILE A 792 -18.37 -6.00 -0.84
N HIS A 793 -18.74 -7.26 -0.60
CA HIS A 793 -18.53 -7.96 0.66
C HIS A 793 -17.03 -8.18 1.01
N VAL A 794 -16.14 -8.14 0.01
CA VAL A 794 -14.67 -8.27 0.18
C VAL A 794 -14.02 -6.88 0.15
N TYR A 795 -14.25 -6.11 -0.92
CA TYR A 795 -13.57 -4.83 -1.12
C TYR A 795 -14.18 -3.68 -0.31
N GLY A 796 -15.41 -3.83 0.17
CA GLY A 796 -16.06 -2.89 1.08
C GLY A 796 -15.80 -3.16 2.56
N ARG A 797 -15.09 -4.22 2.94
CA ARG A 797 -14.91 -4.67 4.35
C ARG A 797 -13.88 -3.88 5.14
N ARG A 798 -12.94 -3.25 4.46
CA ARG A 798 -11.95 -2.35 5.06
C ARG A 798 -11.83 -1.11 4.20
N LEU A 799 -11.47 0.00 4.85
CA LEU A 799 -11.11 1.21 4.14
C LEU A 799 -9.97 0.90 3.17
N HIS A 800 -10.12 1.33 1.91
CA HIS A 800 -9.06 1.22 0.90
C HIS A 800 -7.76 1.87 1.38
N ILE A 801 -6.60 1.33 0.97
CA ILE A 801 -5.29 1.87 1.34
C ILE A 801 -5.18 3.30 0.82
N ASP A 802 -5.20 4.25 1.75
CA ASP A 802 -5.38 5.67 1.47
C ASP A 802 -4.31 6.23 0.52
N ALA A 803 -3.07 5.79 0.70
CA ALA A 803 -1.94 6.17 -0.15
C ALA A 803 -2.13 5.77 -1.62
N HIS A 804 -2.58 4.54 -1.89
CA HIS A 804 -2.78 4.06 -3.26
C HIS A 804 -3.99 4.72 -3.92
N ALA A 805 -5.09 4.88 -3.19
CA ALA A 805 -6.30 5.54 -3.68
C ALA A 805 -6.03 7.03 -4.02
N LYS A 806 -5.40 7.78 -3.11
CA LYS A 806 -5.04 9.19 -3.33
C LYS A 806 -4.03 9.35 -4.47
N ALA A 807 -3.03 8.47 -4.56
CA ALA A 807 -2.07 8.49 -5.66
C ALA A 807 -2.76 8.29 -7.01
N LEU A 808 -3.67 7.31 -7.11
CA LEU A 808 -4.40 7.04 -8.35
C LEU A 808 -5.32 8.20 -8.75
N ILE A 809 -6.07 8.77 -7.80
CA ILE A 809 -6.89 9.97 -8.00
C ILE A 809 -6.03 11.12 -8.55
N ARG A 810 -4.90 11.40 -7.89
CA ARG A 810 -3.99 12.48 -8.31
C ARG A 810 -3.42 12.26 -9.71
N ILE A 811 -3.04 11.03 -10.07
CA ILE A 811 -2.53 10.70 -11.42
C ILE A 811 -3.61 10.97 -12.47
N VAL A 812 -4.85 10.58 -12.21
CA VAL A 812 -5.98 10.79 -13.14
C VAL A 812 -6.33 12.27 -13.25
N ASP A 813 -6.33 13.02 -12.15
CA ASP A 813 -6.56 14.47 -12.16
C ASP A 813 -5.50 15.20 -12.98
N LEU A 814 -4.21 14.83 -12.82
CA LEU A 814 -3.11 15.38 -13.61
C LEU A 814 -3.18 15.01 -15.11
N LYS A 815 -3.92 13.95 -15.47
CA LYS A 815 -4.23 13.60 -16.87
C LYS A 815 -5.49 14.31 -17.41
N GLY A 816 -6.07 15.22 -16.62
CA GLY A 816 -7.25 16.00 -16.97
C GLY A 816 -8.57 15.30 -16.67
N GLY A 817 -8.56 14.35 -15.73
CA GLY A 817 -9.76 13.69 -15.20
C GLY A 817 -10.14 12.39 -15.89
N ILE A 818 -11.13 11.70 -15.31
CA ILE A 818 -11.51 10.32 -15.67
C ILE A 818 -11.92 10.15 -17.15
N HIS A 819 -12.51 11.19 -17.76
CA HIS A 819 -13.00 11.15 -19.13
C HIS A 819 -11.91 11.33 -20.21
N ASN A 820 -10.69 11.72 -19.83
CA ASN A 820 -9.55 11.79 -20.74
C ASN A 820 -8.85 10.43 -20.92
N LEU A 821 -9.22 9.43 -20.12
CA LEU A 821 -8.69 8.07 -20.24
C LEU A 821 -9.34 7.33 -21.42
N ARG A 822 -8.56 6.47 -22.08
CA ARG A 822 -8.94 5.70 -23.27
C ARG A 822 -9.84 4.51 -22.90
N SER A 823 -9.52 3.77 -21.85
CA SER A 823 -10.27 2.57 -21.44
C SER A 823 -11.54 2.91 -20.67
N SER A 824 -12.72 2.60 -21.24
CA SER A 824 -14.01 2.74 -20.55
C SER A 824 -14.19 1.76 -19.39
N ASP A 825 -13.58 0.57 -19.49
CA ASP A 825 -13.68 -0.50 -18.49
C ASP A 825 -12.90 -0.11 -17.23
N PHE A 826 -11.74 0.56 -17.40
CA PHE A 826 -11.00 1.14 -16.28
C PHE A 826 -11.79 2.27 -15.61
N GLN A 827 -12.43 3.15 -16.38
CA GLN A 827 -13.25 4.24 -15.80
C GLN A 827 -14.36 3.68 -14.89
N ALA A 828 -15.07 2.65 -15.32
CA ALA A 828 -16.12 2.02 -14.49
C ALA A 828 -15.55 1.38 -13.23
N SER A 829 -14.46 0.61 -13.35
CA SER A 829 -13.78 -0.02 -12.21
C SER A 829 -13.25 1.01 -11.21
N PHE A 830 -12.74 2.15 -11.70
CA PHE A 830 -12.24 3.22 -10.84
C PHE A 830 -13.38 4.01 -10.17
N ASN A 831 -14.50 4.24 -10.87
CA ASN A 831 -15.70 4.80 -10.24
C ASN A 831 -16.22 3.91 -9.11
N TYR A 832 -16.22 2.59 -9.30
CA TYR A 832 -16.67 1.66 -8.25
C TYR A 832 -15.79 1.72 -6.99
N MET A 833 -14.46 1.82 -7.17
CA MET A 833 -13.53 2.02 -6.04
C MET A 833 -13.82 3.34 -5.31
N ASP A 834 -14.01 4.44 -6.05
CA ASP A 834 -14.27 5.75 -5.47
C ASP A 834 -15.62 5.78 -4.73
N LEU A 835 -16.64 5.13 -5.31
CA LEU A 835 -17.96 4.98 -4.71
C LEU A 835 -17.91 4.17 -3.42
N THR A 836 -17.16 3.06 -3.40
CA THR A 836 -16.96 2.24 -2.20
C THR A 836 -16.29 3.04 -1.10
N ARG A 837 -15.21 3.74 -1.44
CA ARG A 837 -14.47 4.61 -0.50
C ARG A 837 -15.33 5.77 0.02
N ALA A 838 -16.07 6.45 -0.85
CA ALA A 838 -16.97 7.55 -0.48
C ALA A 838 -18.07 7.06 0.48
N SER A 839 -18.60 5.85 0.24
CA SER A 839 -19.58 5.19 1.11
C SER A 839 -19.00 4.85 2.49
N GLN A 840 -17.76 4.32 2.54
CA GLN A 840 -17.07 3.98 3.80
C GLN A 840 -16.71 5.23 4.63
N THR A 841 -16.43 6.35 3.96
CA THR A 841 -16.02 7.61 4.60
C THR A 841 -17.17 8.57 4.86
N LEU A 842 -18.34 8.34 4.25
CA LEU A 842 -19.51 9.22 4.24
C LEU A 842 -19.21 10.58 3.62
N THR A 843 -18.50 10.58 2.48
CA THR A 843 -18.10 11.79 1.75
C THR A 843 -18.67 11.77 0.33
N ARG A 844 -18.62 12.92 -0.35
CA ARG A 844 -18.96 13.01 -1.77
C ARG A 844 -17.91 12.31 -2.64
N PRO A 845 -18.30 11.48 -3.64
CA PRO A 845 -17.36 10.86 -4.58
C PRO A 845 -16.57 11.92 -5.35
N HIS A 846 -15.27 11.70 -5.52
CA HIS A 846 -14.40 12.64 -6.21
C HIS A 846 -14.58 12.59 -7.73
N LEU A 847 -14.81 11.40 -8.27
CA LEU A 847 -14.87 11.13 -9.70
C LEU A 847 -16.27 11.37 -10.27
N LEU A 848 -16.30 11.93 -11.48
CA LEU A 848 -17.51 11.98 -12.30
C LEU A 848 -17.90 10.57 -12.80
N VAL A 849 -19.19 10.37 -13.04
CA VAL A 849 -19.74 9.09 -13.54
C VAL A 849 -19.16 8.74 -14.90
N SER A 850 -18.56 7.54 -15.03
CA SER A 850 -18.00 6.99 -16.27
C SER A 850 -18.98 7.08 -17.45
N ARG A 851 -18.42 7.28 -18.65
CA ARG A 851 -19.17 7.24 -19.92
C ARG A 851 -19.90 5.92 -20.13
N LEU A 852 -19.38 4.84 -19.55
CA LEU A 852 -19.96 3.49 -19.63
C LEU A 852 -21.33 3.44 -18.93
N TYR A 853 -21.41 3.96 -17.71
CA TYR A 853 -22.68 4.14 -16.99
C TYR A 853 -23.60 5.16 -17.67
N GLY A 854 -23.04 6.11 -18.42
CA GLY A 854 -23.82 7.06 -19.24
C GLY A 854 -24.75 6.37 -20.25
N ARG A 855 -24.39 5.20 -20.78
CA ARG A 855 -25.28 4.39 -21.64
C ARG A 855 -26.40 3.74 -20.84
N VAL A 856 -26.10 3.21 -19.65
CA VAL A 856 -27.10 2.65 -18.73
C VAL A 856 -28.03 3.73 -18.17
N ARG A 857 -27.55 4.97 -18.04
CA ARG A 857 -28.37 6.11 -17.62
C ARG A 857 -29.58 6.34 -18.53
N GLN A 858 -29.50 5.96 -19.81
CA GLN A 858 -30.63 6.05 -20.76
C GLN A 858 -31.73 5.03 -20.45
N THR A 859 -31.36 3.88 -19.88
CA THR A 859 -32.28 2.83 -19.42
C THR A 859 -32.56 2.89 -17.91
N HIS A 860 -31.90 3.80 -17.20
CA HIS A 860 -32.09 4.09 -15.77
C HIS A 860 -33.37 4.91 -15.55
N ASP A 861 -34.49 4.32 -15.93
CA ASP A 861 -35.83 4.89 -15.76
C ASP A 861 -36.57 4.12 -14.67
N ARG A 862 -36.78 4.78 -13.53
CA ARG A 862 -37.52 4.21 -12.39
C ARG A 862 -38.96 3.83 -12.77
N ARG A 863 -39.58 4.54 -13.73
CA ARG A 863 -40.95 4.24 -14.22
C ARG A 863 -41.03 2.93 -15.00
N LYS A 864 -39.89 2.48 -15.53
CA LYS A 864 -39.77 1.18 -16.20
C LYS A 864 -39.14 0.13 -15.28
N LEU A 865 -39.02 0.41 -13.98
CA LEU A 865 -38.28 -0.42 -13.02
C LEU A 865 -36.91 -0.83 -13.59
N PHE A 866 -36.19 0.14 -14.16
CA PHE A 866 -34.89 -0.07 -14.78
C PHE A 866 -34.89 -1.10 -15.93
N GLY A 867 -36.04 -1.30 -16.59
CA GLY A 867 -36.23 -2.26 -17.67
C GLY A 867 -36.97 -3.54 -17.28
N TYR A 868 -37.26 -3.75 -15.99
CA TYR A 868 -37.89 -4.97 -15.46
C TYR A 868 -39.42 -4.89 -15.30
N ARG A 869 -40.06 -3.83 -15.77
CA ARG A 869 -41.52 -3.63 -15.60
C ARG A 869 -42.36 -4.80 -16.12
N ASP A 870 -42.01 -5.37 -17.27
CA ASP A 870 -42.76 -6.48 -17.88
C ASP A 870 -42.65 -7.80 -17.09
N ASP A 871 -41.55 -7.96 -16.34
CA ASP A 871 -41.34 -9.13 -15.48
C ASP A 871 -42.10 -8.99 -14.16
N LEU A 872 -42.31 -7.75 -13.70
CA LEU A 872 -42.95 -7.42 -12.42
C LEU A 872 -44.40 -6.94 -12.56
N ALA A 873 -45.04 -7.14 -13.72
CA ALA A 873 -46.39 -6.66 -14.01
C ALA A 873 -47.48 -7.18 -13.05
N GLY A 874 -47.23 -8.29 -12.35
CA GLY A 874 -48.13 -8.87 -11.34
C GLY A 874 -47.94 -8.33 -9.91
N VAL A 875 -46.91 -7.51 -9.66
CA VAL A 875 -46.63 -6.92 -8.35
C VAL A 875 -47.29 -5.54 -8.28
N ALA A 876 -48.04 -5.28 -7.21
CA ALA A 876 -48.70 -3.99 -6.99
C ALA A 876 -47.65 -2.89 -6.79
N TRP A 877 -47.32 -2.16 -7.85
CA TRP A 877 -46.38 -1.04 -7.78
C TRP A 877 -47.13 0.28 -7.53
N VAL A 878 -46.82 0.92 -6.41
CA VAL A 878 -47.31 2.26 -6.10
C VAL A 878 -46.38 3.28 -6.76
N GLU A 879 -46.73 3.69 -7.98
CA GLU A 879 -46.04 4.70 -8.79
C GLU A 879 -46.02 6.10 -8.15
N GLY A 880 -46.89 6.33 -7.16
CA GLY A 880 -47.19 7.67 -6.64
C GLY A 880 -46.33 8.10 -5.46
N THR A 881 -46.00 9.40 -5.42
CA THR A 881 -45.59 10.09 -4.21
C THR A 881 -46.65 9.85 -3.13
N THR A 882 -46.24 9.15 -2.07
CA THR A 882 -47.14 8.82 -0.95
C THR A 882 -47.61 10.09 -0.27
N ALA A 883 -48.71 10.00 0.51
CA ALA A 883 -49.19 11.14 1.27
C ALA A 883 -48.10 11.70 2.19
N HIS A 884 -47.32 10.81 2.82
CA HIS A 884 -46.16 11.15 3.64
C HIS A 884 -45.07 11.91 2.88
N LEU A 885 -44.66 11.45 1.69
CA LEU A 885 -43.66 12.16 0.90
C LEU A 885 -44.18 13.50 0.37
N ARG A 886 -45.47 13.62 0.06
CA ARG A 886 -46.10 14.90 -0.28
C ARG A 886 -46.09 15.88 0.90
N GLN A 887 -46.35 15.38 2.12
CA GLN A 887 -46.25 16.18 3.34
C GLN A 887 -44.82 16.66 3.57
N LEU A 888 -43.80 15.80 3.42
CA LEU A 888 -42.40 16.21 3.55
C LEU A 888 -41.95 17.19 2.46
N SER A 889 -42.43 17.00 1.22
CA SER A 889 -42.19 17.94 0.12
C SER A 889 -42.75 19.33 0.43
N ALA A 890 -43.97 19.39 1.00
CA ALA A 890 -44.57 20.64 1.46
C ALA A 890 -43.80 21.31 2.61
N LEU A 891 -43.03 20.54 3.39
CA LEU A 891 -42.15 21.00 4.47
C LEU A 891 -40.70 21.27 4.02
N GLY A 892 -40.41 21.24 2.71
CA GLY A 892 -39.10 21.63 2.17
C GLY A 892 -38.12 20.48 1.86
N LEU A 893 -38.55 19.22 1.83
CA LEU A 893 -37.68 18.12 1.40
C LEU A 893 -37.20 18.34 -0.04
N SER A 894 -35.87 18.29 -0.27
CA SER A 894 -35.28 18.61 -1.56
C SER A 894 -35.70 17.62 -2.67
N ALA A 895 -35.81 18.14 -3.90
CA ALA A 895 -36.16 17.32 -5.06
C ALA A 895 -35.12 16.20 -5.29
N ASP A 896 -33.84 16.46 -5.03
CA ASP A 896 -32.78 15.47 -5.17
C ASP A 896 -32.95 14.28 -4.21
N LEU A 897 -33.32 14.52 -2.95
CA LEU A 897 -33.58 13.45 -1.99
C LEU A 897 -34.88 12.69 -2.33
N GLN A 898 -35.92 13.39 -2.81
CA GLN A 898 -37.14 12.75 -3.30
C GLN A 898 -36.85 11.81 -4.48
N ASP A 899 -35.96 12.22 -5.39
CA ASP A 899 -35.54 11.40 -6.52
C ASP A 899 -34.75 10.17 -6.08
N VAL A 900 -33.86 10.31 -5.10
CA VAL A 900 -33.14 9.18 -4.51
C VAL A 900 -34.10 8.19 -3.85
N ILE A 901 -35.08 8.68 -3.08
CA ILE A 901 -36.13 7.82 -2.48
C ILE A 901 -36.87 7.05 -3.58
N GLY A 902 -37.27 7.74 -4.66
CA GLY A 902 -37.95 7.11 -5.79
C GLY A 902 -37.13 6.02 -6.47
N ASP A 903 -35.83 6.27 -6.70
CA ASP A 903 -34.94 5.29 -7.33
C ASP A 903 -34.67 4.10 -6.40
N MET A 904 -34.47 4.33 -5.10
CA MET A 904 -34.26 3.25 -4.13
C MET A 904 -35.53 2.41 -3.92
N ARG A 905 -36.73 2.98 -3.97
CA ARG A 905 -37.99 2.21 -3.95
C ARG A 905 -38.12 1.32 -5.17
N ALA A 906 -37.78 1.82 -6.36
CA ALA A 906 -37.75 1.01 -7.57
C ALA A 906 -36.69 -0.12 -7.46
N TRP A 907 -35.53 0.18 -6.87
CA TRP A 907 -34.49 -0.80 -6.59
C TRP A 907 -34.97 -1.93 -5.67
N VAL A 908 -35.64 -1.60 -4.56
CA VAL A 908 -36.23 -2.59 -3.64
C VAL A 908 -37.15 -3.58 -4.39
N GLN A 909 -38.01 -3.08 -5.28
CA GLN A 909 -38.90 -3.95 -6.06
C GLN A 909 -38.13 -4.88 -7.00
N VAL A 910 -37.04 -4.39 -7.62
CA VAL A 910 -36.21 -5.20 -8.50
C VAL A 910 -35.45 -6.28 -7.72
N ILE A 911 -34.87 -5.95 -6.55
CA ILE A 911 -34.14 -6.95 -5.73
C ILE A 911 -35.07 -7.98 -5.08
N GLU A 912 -36.29 -7.59 -4.67
CA GLU A 912 -37.29 -8.53 -4.16
C GLU A 912 -37.80 -9.43 -5.28
N GLY A 913 -38.06 -8.85 -6.47
CA GLY A 913 -38.37 -9.62 -7.68
C GLY A 913 -37.27 -10.62 -8.06
N TYR A 914 -36.00 -10.24 -7.89
CA TYR A 914 -34.86 -11.14 -8.06
C TYR A 914 -34.88 -12.26 -7.02
N HIS A 915 -35.09 -11.93 -5.73
CA HIS A 915 -35.14 -12.90 -4.63
C HIS A 915 -36.24 -13.94 -4.83
N PHE A 916 -37.42 -13.53 -5.30
CA PHE A 916 -38.54 -14.42 -5.59
C PHE A 916 -38.45 -15.11 -6.97
N GLY A 917 -37.39 -14.88 -7.75
CA GLY A 917 -37.19 -15.51 -9.05
C GLY A 917 -38.15 -15.04 -10.15
N LEU A 918 -38.70 -13.83 -10.04
CA LEU A 918 -39.68 -13.26 -10.97
C LEU A 918 -39.03 -12.66 -12.23
N LEU A 919 -37.74 -12.31 -12.16
CA LEU A 919 -37.02 -11.70 -13.29
C LEU A 919 -36.69 -12.76 -14.35
N LYS A 920 -37.11 -12.53 -15.61
CA LYS A 920 -36.81 -13.44 -16.73
C LYS A 920 -35.34 -13.38 -17.15
N THR A 921 -34.70 -12.22 -16.95
CA THR A 921 -33.28 -12.01 -17.23
C THR A 921 -32.55 -11.53 -15.98
N SER A 922 -31.67 -12.37 -15.43
CA SER A 922 -30.86 -12.07 -14.25
C SER A 922 -29.50 -11.49 -14.62
N ASP A 923 -29.49 -10.46 -15.48
CA ASP A 923 -28.25 -9.77 -15.85
C ASP A 923 -27.71 -8.96 -14.67
N THR A 924 -26.78 -9.55 -13.93
CA THR A 924 -26.16 -8.94 -12.74
C THR A 924 -25.27 -7.73 -13.07
N SER A 925 -24.81 -7.58 -14.32
CA SER A 925 -24.05 -6.38 -14.73
C SER A 925 -24.95 -5.16 -14.82
N LEU A 926 -26.18 -5.33 -15.32
CA LEU A 926 -27.15 -4.24 -15.37
C LEU A 926 -27.61 -3.83 -13.95
N LEU A 927 -27.90 -4.82 -13.09
CA LEU A 927 -28.26 -4.59 -11.69
C LEU A 927 -27.18 -3.81 -10.95
N THR A 928 -25.91 -4.18 -11.12
CA THR A 928 -24.76 -3.45 -10.55
C THR A 928 -24.73 -1.99 -11.00
N ALA A 929 -24.89 -1.74 -12.29
CA ALA A 929 -24.87 -0.37 -12.81
C ALA A 929 -26.02 0.49 -12.27
N HIS A 930 -27.23 -0.05 -12.11
CA HIS A 930 -28.34 0.68 -11.50
C HIS A 930 -28.07 0.98 -10.02
N ARG A 931 -27.58 -0.01 -9.26
CA ARG A 931 -27.18 0.16 -7.86
C ARG A 931 -26.16 1.29 -7.68
N ASP A 932 -25.10 1.27 -8.48
CA ASP A 932 -23.99 2.22 -8.36
C ASP A 932 -24.43 3.65 -8.72
N LEU A 933 -25.32 3.80 -9.72
CA LEU A 933 -25.91 5.09 -10.09
C LEU A 933 -26.79 5.69 -8.97
N ILE A 934 -27.54 4.84 -8.26
CA ILE A 934 -28.36 5.27 -7.10
C ILE A 934 -27.45 5.77 -5.98
N GLN A 935 -26.41 5.00 -5.66
CA GLN A 935 -25.47 5.37 -4.60
C GLN A 935 -24.70 6.65 -4.94
N GLN A 936 -24.28 6.83 -6.20
CA GLN A 936 -23.64 8.06 -6.66
C GLN A 936 -24.56 9.27 -6.46
N ARG A 937 -25.85 9.15 -6.81
CA ARG A 937 -26.82 10.26 -6.65
C ARG A 937 -27.03 10.59 -5.18
N LEU A 938 -27.12 9.60 -4.30
CA LEU A 938 -27.25 9.83 -2.87
C LEU A 938 -26.03 10.60 -2.32
N LEU A 939 -24.81 10.12 -2.59
CA LEU A 939 -23.59 10.71 -2.05
C LEU A 939 -23.25 12.07 -2.70
N ALA A 940 -23.79 12.37 -3.89
CA ALA A 940 -23.63 13.68 -4.52
C ALA A 940 -24.24 14.84 -3.70
N ASN A 941 -25.18 14.53 -2.80
CA ASN A 941 -25.83 15.48 -1.90
C ASN A 941 -25.02 15.75 -0.61
N LEU A 942 -23.82 15.18 -0.47
CA LEU A 942 -22.93 15.39 0.68
C LEU A 942 -21.91 16.51 0.40
N PRO A 943 -21.39 17.16 1.46
CA PRO A 943 -20.30 18.11 1.32
C PRO A 943 -19.02 17.43 0.80
N ARG A 944 -18.16 18.21 0.13
CA ARG A 944 -16.84 17.71 -0.32
C ARG A 944 -15.89 17.62 0.88
N GLU A 945 -14.93 16.70 0.81
CA GLU A 945 -13.91 16.52 1.85
C GLU A 945 -13.12 17.84 2.04
N GLY A 946 -13.24 18.47 3.23
CA GLY A 946 -12.58 19.74 3.57
C GLY A 946 -13.43 21.01 3.49
N GLU A 947 -14.73 20.92 3.17
CA GLU A 947 -15.63 22.10 3.06
C GLU A 947 -16.47 22.38 4.32
N GLU A 948 -16.17 21.77 5.48
CA GLU A 948 -16.97 21.94 6.72
C GLU A 948 -16.85 23.32 7.40
N GLU A 949 -16.01 24.25 6.91
CA GLU A 949 -15.71 25.52 7.60
C GLU A 949 -16.31 26.81 7.01
N SER A 950 -17.12 26.77 5.96
CA SER A 950 -17.58 28.02 5.32
C SER A 950 -19.03 27.97 4.87
N SER A 951 -19.97 28.08 5.81
CA SER A 951 -21.36 28.46 5.53
C SER A 951 -22.04 29.04 6.77
N GLU A 952 -21.55 30.18 7.25
CA GLU A 952 -22.36 31.11 8.04
C GLU A 952 -22.25 32.51 7.43
N ILE A 953 -23.31 33.29 7.60
CA ILE A 953 -23.55 34.68 7.19
C ILE A 953 -24.28 34.85 5.85
N LEU A 954 -25.61 34.84 5.91
CA LEU A 954 -26.46 35.85 5.26
C LEU A 954 -27.70 36.10 6.14
N VAL A 955 -27.94 37.37 6.45
CA VAL A 955 -29.06 37.89 7.27
C VAL A 955 -30.36 37.88 6.45
N SER A 956 -31.44 37.29 6.96
CA SER A 956 -32.81 37.55 6.46
C SER A 956 -33.90 37.06 7.41
N ASP A 957 -34.81 37.98 7.79
CA ASP A 957 -36.20 37.86 8.28
C ASP A 957 -36.63 36.63 9.14
N GLU A 958 -37.18 36.90 10.34
CA GLU A 958 -37.58 35.91 11.37
C GLU A 958 -38.57 34.81 10.89
N GLU A 959 -39.49 35.12 9.97
CA GLU A 959 -40.39 34.10 9.36
C GLU A 959 -39.66 33.20 8.35
N GLN A 960 -38.67 33.74 7.64
CA GLN A 960 -37.85 33.00 6.69
C GLN A 960 -36.85 32.09 7.41
N GLU A 961 -36.32 32.52 8.57
CA GLU A 961 -35.45 31.70 9.43
C GLU A 961 -36.15 30.43 9.94
N THR A 962 -37.40 30.54 10.38
CA THR A 962 -38.14 29.38 10.92
C THR A 962 -38.46 28.35 9.84
N HIS A 963 -38.89 28.79 8.64
CA HIS A 963 -39.14 27.89 7.51
C HIS A 963 -37.84 27.27 6.96
N ASN A 964 -36.75 28.05 6.92
CA ASN A 964 -35.42 27.56 6.56
C ASN A 964 -34.90 26.53 7.58
N HIS A 965 -35.14 26.74 8.88
CA HIS A 965 -34.75 25.80 9.93
C HIS A 965 -35.44 24.44 9.76
N ILE A 966 -36.78 24.43 9.59
CA ILE A 966 -37.56 23.19 9.37
C ILE A 966 -37.06 22.44 8.12
N THR A 967 -36.89 23.19 7.03
CA THR A 967 -36.36 22.66 5.77
C THR A 967 -35.00 22.00 5.98
N GLN A 968 -34.07 22.67 6.67
CA GLN A 968 -32.71 22.18 6.86
C GLN A 968 -32.67 20.90 7.70
N TRP A 969 -33.37 20.83 8.83
CA TRP A 969 -33.30 19.65 9.68
C TRP A 969 -34.01 18.44 9.05
N ILE A 970 -35.14 18.62 8.37
CA ILE A 970 -35.82 17.54 7.63
C ILE A 970 -34.90 16.93 6.59
N ASN A 971 -34.25 17.76 5.76
CA ASN A 971 -33.31 17.29 4.75
C ASN A 971 -32.13 16.51 5.39
N ARG A 972 -31.57 17.01 6.50
CA ARG A 972 -30.45 16.36 7.21
C ARG A 972 -30.82 15.01 7.84
N VAL A 973 -32.02 14.90 8.42
CA VAL A 973 -32.49 13.66 9.05
C VAL A 973 -32.85 12.61 8.01
N VAL A 974 -33.58 12.99 6.96
CA VAL A 974 -33.92 12.09 5.86
C VAL A 974 -32.67 11.63 5.12
N GLN A 975 -31.71 12.52 4.85
CA GLN A 975 -30.42 12.14 4.26
C GLN A 975 -29.68 11.10 5.12
N THR A 976 -29.66 11.27 6.44
CA THR A 976 -29.00 10.32 7.37
C THR A 976 -29.68 8.95 7.31
N ALA A 977 -31.01 8.92 7.28
CA ALA A 977 -31.77 7.68 7.16
C ALA A 977 -31.56 6.98 5.81
N LEU A 978 -31.49 7.74 4.71
CA LEU A 978 -31.17 7.19 3.38
C LEU A 978 -29.76 6.63 3.30
N LEU A 979 -28.79 7.24 3.98
CA LEU A 979 -27.44 6.68 4.10
C LEU A 979 -27.44 5.36 4.86
N ILE A 980 -28.17 5.27 5.97
CA ILE A 980 -28.32 4.01 6.73
C ILE A 980 -28.93 2.93 5.85
N PHE A 981 -30.06 3.23 5.21
CA PHE A 981 -30.74 2.28 4.33
C PHE A 981 -29.86 1.89 3.14
N SER A 982 -29.11 2.84 2.57
CA SER A 982 -28.22 2.55 1.47
C SER A 982 -27.10 1.60 1.88
N LEU A 983 -26.37 1.92 2.96
CA LEU A 983 -25.28 1.08 3.43
C LEU A 983 -25.75 -0.31 3.85
N GLY A 984 -26.99 -0.47 4.31
CA GLY A 984 -27.52 -1.77 4.69
C GLY A 984 -28.13 -2.58 3.55
N VAL A 985 -28.83 -1.93 2.61
CA VAL A 985 -29.73 -2.60 1.64
C VAL A 985 -29.37 -2.30 0.19
N THR A 986 -29.14 -1.03 -0.16
CA THR A 986 -28.93 -0.66 -1.58
C THR A 986 -27.49 -0.93 -2.02
N PHE A 987 -26.52 -0.42 -1.26
CA PHE A 987 -25.09 -0.56 -1.48
C PHE A 987 -24.44 -1.16 -0.22
N PRO A 988 -24.59 -2.49 0.01
CA PRO A 988 -24.29 -3.12 1.29
C PRO A 988 -22.79 -3.10 1.63
N ILE A 989 -22.39 -2.22 2.56
CA ILE A 989 -20.99 -2.05 2.97
C ILE A 989 -20.71 -2.87 4.24
N PRO A 990 -19.88 -3.92 4.19
CA PRO A 990 -19.55 -4.75 5.36
C PRO A 990 -18.49 -4.11 6.29
N TYR A 991 -18.57 -2.81 6.55
CA TYR A 991 -17.62 -2.04 7.36
C TYR A 991 -18.36 -1.26 8.44
N ALA A 992 -18.11 -1.57 9.71
CA ALA A 992 -18.90 -1.09 10.85
C ALA A 992 -18.80 0.43 11.14
N PRO A 993 -17.63 1.10 11.02
CA PRO A 993 -17.49 2.51 11.40
C PRO A 993 -18.51 3.51 10.82
N PRO A 994 -18.89 3.49 9.52
CA PRO A 994 -19.93 4.39 9.01
C PRO A 994 -21.29 4.17 9.66
N TYR A 995 -21.68 2.94 10.02
CA TYR A 995 -22.93 2.68 10.75
C TYR A 995 -22.90 3.26 12.17
N HIS A 996 -21.77 3.13 12.89
CA HIS A 996 -21.64 3.77 14.22
C HIS A 996 -21.81 5.30 14.13
N ARG A 997 -21.20 5.93 13.12
CA ARG A 997 -21.33 7.39 12.91
C ARG A 997 -22.77 7.77 12.57
N LEU A 998 -23.41 7.05 11.65
CA LEU A 998 -24.79 7.35 11.23
C LEU A 998 -25.81 7.09 12.34
N SER A 999 -25.67 5.99 13.09
CA SER A 999 -26.53 5.69 14.26
C SER A 999 -26.41 6.79 15.32
N LYS A 1000 -25.19 7.21 15.66
CA LYS A 1000 -24.96 8.32 16.59
C LYS A 1000 -25.52 9.65 16.05
N ARG A 1001 -25.28 9.96 14.77
CA ARG A 1001 -25.81 11.17 14.11
C ARG A 1001 -27.32 11.20 14.13
N LEU A 1002 -27.98 10.09 13.78
CA LEU A 1002 -29.43 9.99 13.77
C LEU A 1002 -30.02 10.14 15.18
N LYS A 1003 -29.42 9.50 16.18
CA LYS A 1003 -29.83 9.68 17.58
C LYS A 1003 -29.80 11.16 17.98
N VAL A 1004 -28.68 11.86 17.75
CA VAL A 1004 -28.53 13.27 18.13
C VAL A 1004 -29.57 14.15 17.44
N GLN A 1005 -29.82 13.93 16.14
CA GLN A 1005 -30.83 14.69 15.41
C GLN A 1005 -32.25 14.42 15.91
N LEU A 1006 -32.56 13.17 16.28
CA LEU A 1006 -33.85 12.81 16.88
C LEU A 1006 -34.00 13.42 18.28
N GLU A 1007 -32.95 13.44 19.12
CA GLU A 1007 -32.99 14.10 20.43
C GLU A 1007 -33.23 15.61 20.30
N GLN A 1008 -32.70 16.24 19.25
CA GLN A 1008 -32.86 17.68 19.00
C GLN A 1008 -34.25 18.04 18.46
N HIS A 1009 -34.78 17.28 17.51
CA HIS A 1009 -35.96 17.68 16.73
C HIS A 1009 -37.20 16.79 16.92
N ALA A 1010 -37.19 15.81 17.82
CA ALA A 1010 -38.35 14.92 18.02
C ALA A 1010 -39.60 15.66 18.49
N GLU A 1011 -39.48 16.63 19.42
CA GLU A 1011 -40.64 17.40 19.90
C GLU A 1011 -41.23 18.28 18.78
N GLU A 1012 -40.40 18.97 18.00
CA GLU A 1012 -40.86 19.70 16.79
C GLU A 1012 -41.56 18.76 15.80
N ALA A 1013 -41.04 17.55 15.59
CA ALA A 1013 -41.65 16.56 14.72
C ALA A 1013 -42.99 16.02 15.28
N PHE A 1014 -43.16 15.95 16.61
CA PHE A 1014 -44.44 15.63 17.24
C PHE A 1014 -45.47 16.74 17.00
N ASP A 1015 -45.08 18.01 17.14
CA ASP A 1015 -45.94 19.17 16.89
C ASP A 1015 -46.41 19.22 15.43
N LEU A 1016 -45.54 18.85 14.49
CA LEU A 1016 -45.84 18.72 13.06
C LEU A 1016 -46.59 17.42 12.69
N GLN A 1017 -46.93 16.57 13.67
CA GLN A 1017 -47.61 15.29 13.49
C GLN A 1017 -46.87 14.29 12.58
N LEU A 1018 -45.54 14.34 12.56
CA LEU A 1018 -44.67 13.48 11.74
C LEU A 1018 -44.36 12.13 12.41
N LEU A 1019 -45.35 11.53 13.09
CA LEU A 1019 -45.16 10.30 13.88
C LEU A 1019 -44.67 9.12 13.03
N ASP A 1020 -45.17 8.98 11.79
CA ASP A 1020 -44.75 7.89 10.88
C ASP A 1020 -43.30 8.05 10.43
N LEU A 1021 -42.85 9.30 10.22
CA LEU A 1021 -41.45 9.58 9.94
C LEU A 1021 -40.57 9.16 11.13
N LEU A 1022 -40.96 9.53 12.36
CA LEU A 1022 -40.21 9.15 13.57
C LEU A 1022 -40.16 7.63 13.76
N THR A 1023 -41.25 6.91 13.48
CA THR A 1023 -41.26 5.43 13.49
C THR A 1023 -40.27 4.86 12.46
N TRP A 1024 -40.25 5.38 11.23
CA TRP A 1024 -39.31 4.94 10.19
C TRP A 1024 -37.85 5.20 10.56
N LEU A 1025 -37.55 6.41 11.03
CA LEU A 1025 -36.21 6.80 11.50
C LEU A 1025 -35.75 5.95 12.68
N GLY A 1026 -36.61 5.77 13.69
CA GLY A 1026 -36.30 4.97 14.86
C GLY A 1026 -36.01 3.51 14.52
N MET A 1027 -36.78 2.93 13.59
CA MET A 1027 -36.58 1.54 13.16
C MET A 1027 -35.26 1.37 12.39
N LEU A 1028 -34.95 2.29 11.46
CA LEU A 1028 -33.66 2.26 10.76
C LEU A 1028 -32.48 2.45 11.72
N GLY A 1029 -32.60 3.34 12.71
CA GLY A 1029 -31.59 3.54 13.74
C GLY A 1029 -31.39 2.29 14.61
N ALA A 1030 -32.47 1.59 14.96
CA ALA A 1030 -32.42 0.34 15.71
C ALA A 1030 -31.70 -0.77 14.91
N LEU A 1031 -32.09 -0.97 13.65
CA LEU A 1031 -31.46 -1.94 12.74
C LEU A 1031 -29.98 -1.62 12.51
N CYS A 1032 -29.66 -0.36 12.24
CA CYS A 1032 -28.29 0.13 12.08
C CYS A 1032 -27.43 -0.17 13.31
N SER A 1033 -27.98 0.04 14.51
CA SER A 1033 -27.28 -0.22 15.77
C SER A 1033 -27.12 -1.71 16.03
N GLU A 1034 -28.12 -2.53 15.71
CA GLU A 1034 -28.06 -3.98 15.83
C GLU A 1034 -27.02 -4.60 14.89
N GLN A 1035 -26.92 -4.09 13.66
CA GLN A 1035 -25.97 -4.57 12.65
C GLN A 1035 -24.51 -4.54 13.16
N VAL A 1036 -24.15 -3.52 13.94
CA VAL A 1036 -22.81 -3.33 14.49
C VAL A 1036 -22.70 -3.61 15.99
N GLY A 1037 -23.74 -4.16 16.62
CA GLY A 1037 -23.74 -4.48 18.04
C GLY A 1037 -23.56 -3.27 18.96
N SER A 1038 -24.11 -2.11 18.59
CA SER A 1038 -24.02 -0.88 19.40
C SER A 1038 -25.09 -0.82 20.48
N ASP A 1039 -24.70 -0.38 21.68
CA ASP A 1039 -25.61 -0.13 22.82
C ASP A 1039 -26.71 0.91 22.52
N LEU A 1040 -26.53 1.72 21.47
CA LEU A 1040 -27.54 2.67 21.00
C LEU A 1040 -28.85 2.00 20.58
N ARG A 1041 -28.84 0.69 20.26
CA ARG A 1041 -30.05 -0.08 19.97
C ARG A 1041 -31.11 0.06 21.06
N VAL A 1042 -30.70 0.03 22.33
CA VAL A 1042 -31.60 0.15 23.49
C VAL A 1042 -32.31 1.50 23.48
N TRP A 1043 -31.58 2.57 23.14
CA TRP A 1043 -32.14 3.91 23.04
C TRP A 1043 -33.17 4.01 21.91
N PHE A 1044 -32.91 3.43 20.73
CA PHE A 1044 -33.87 3.44 19.61
C PHE A 1044 -35.14 2.63 19.91
N VAL A 1045 -35.03 1.49 20.60
CA VAL A 1045 -36.20 0.72 21.08
C VAL A 1045 -37.05 1.58 22.03
N TYR A 1046 -36.41 2.25 22.98
CA TYR A 1046 -37.10 3.17 23.89
C TYR A 1046 -37.75 4.35 23.14
N PHE A 1047 -37.04 4.95 22.18
CA PHE A 1047 -37.55 6.03 21.36
C PHE A 1047 -38.79 5.62 20.56
N LEU A 1048 -38.77 4.46 19.90
CA LEU A 1048 -39.92 3.91 19.18
C LEU A 1048 -41.14 3.70 20.08
N ARG A 1049 -40.92 3.22 21.31
CA ARG A 1049 -41.98 3.10 22.31
C ARG A 1049 -42.60 4.46 22.65
N THR A 1050 -41.77 5.48 22.87
CA THR A 1050 -42.23 6.85 23.14
C THR A 1050 -43.09 7.38 21.99
N VAL A 1051 -42.67 7.20 20.73
CA VAL A 1051 -43.43 7.61 19.55
C VAL A 1051 -44.81 6.94 19.52
N GLU A 1052 -44.90 5.63 19.78
CA GLU A 1052 -46.17 4.91 19.78
C GLU A 1052 -47.09 5.33 20.96
N THR A 1053 -46.53 5.58 22.15
CA THR A 1053 -47.34 6.06 23.29
C THR A 1053 -47.98 7.43 23.03
N ARG A 1054 -47.24 8.34 22.35
CA ARG A 1054 -47.76 9.65 21.94
C ARG A 1054 -48.84 9.53 20.87
N ARG A 1055 -48.75 8.53 19.97
CA ARG A 1055 -49.75 8.27 18.92
C ARG A 1055 -51.07 7.73 19.46
N ALA A 1056 -51.02 6.73 20.33
CA ALA A 1056 -52.22 5.95 20.71
C ALA A 1056 -52.97 6.50 21.94
N GLY A 1057 -52.38 7.40 22.73
CA GLY A 1057 -52.96 7.92 23.97
C GLY A 1057 -53.26 6.85 25.06
N ARG A 1058 -52.96 5.56 24.78
CA ARG A 1058 -53.15 4.36 25.63
C ARG A 1058 -52.02 3.36 25.37
N SER A 1059 -51.83 2.41 26.29
CA SER A 1059 -50.72 1.44 26.32
C SER A 1059 -50.74 0.33 25.25
N VAL A 1060 -51.46 0.49 24.14
CA VAL A 1060 -51.60 -0.56 23.11
C VAL A 1060 -50.79 -0.16 21.87
N THR A 1061 -49.66 -0.80 21.68
CA THR A 1061 -48.78 -0.68 20.50
C THR A 1061 -49.36 -1.39 19.29
N ARG A 1062 -49.16 -0.84 18.09
CA ARG A 1062 -49.66 -1.42 16.82
C ARG A 1062 -49.02 -2.77 16.50
N GLU A 1063 -49.74 -3.61 15.77
CA GLU A 1063 -49.22 -4.86 15.21
C GLU A 1063 -48.14 -4.57 14.15
N TRP A 1064 -47.12 -5.43 14.06
CA TRP A 1064 -45.99 -5.25 13.13
C TRP A 1064 -46.43 -5.05 11.67
N SER A 1065 -47.38 -5.85 11.20
CA SER A 1065 -47.92 -5.79 9.82
C SER A 1065 -48.49 -4.42 9.47
N LEU A 1066 -49.16 -3.78 10.43
CA LEU A 1066 -49.75 -2.45 10.26
C LEU A 1066 -48.69 -1.35 10.29
N VAL A 1067 -47.64 -1.51 11.11
CA VAL A 1067 -46.50 -0.58 11.20
C VAL A 1067 -45.70 -0.54 9.91
N VAL A 1068 -45.42 -1.72 9.33
CA VAL A 1068 -44.75 -1.83 8.02
C VAL A 1068 -45.53 -1.06 6.96
N ARG A 1069 -46.82 -1.35 6.82
CA ARG A 1069 -47.69 -0.77 5.79
C ARG A 1069 -47.92 0.73 5.95
N GLU A 1070 -48.09 1.22 7.17
CA GLU A 1070 -48.52 2.61 7.42
C GLU A 1070 -47.36 3.56 7.74
N SER A 1071 -46.24 3.05 8.26
CA SER A 1071 -45.14 3.90 8.72
C SER A 1071 -43.81 3.63 7.99
N LEU A 1072 -43.55 2.43 7.45
CA LEU A 1072 -42.25 2.10 6.84
C LEU A 1072 -42.28 2.12 5.30
N GLU A 1073 -43.17 1.33 4.69
CA GLU A 1073 -43.36 1.27 3.23
C GLU A 1073 -43.65 2.63 2.56
N PRO A 1074 -44.37 3.58 3.22
CA PRO A 1074 -44.65 4.86 2.59
C PRO A 1074 -43.41 5.71 2.29
N PHE A 1075 -42.30 5.49 3.00
CA PHE A 1075 -41.01 6.11 2.73
C PHE A 1075 -40.17 5.18 1.86
N ILE A 1076 -39.51 4.21 2.49
CA ILE A 1076 -38.76 3.13 1.86
C ILE A 1076 -38.56 1.98 2.86
N TRP A 1077 -38.89 0.77 2.42
CA TRP A 1077 -38.74 -0.44 3.21
C TRP A 1077 -38.57 -1.65 2.29
N SER A 1078 -37.73 -2.60 2.68
CA SER A 1078 -37.64 -3.91 2.03
C SER A 1078 -38.04 -4.97 3.04
N THR A 1079 -39.10 -5.71 2.71
CA THR A 1079 -39.62 -6.77 3.57
C THR A 1079 -38.61 -7.92 3.65
N VAL A 1080 -38.01 -8.28 2.52
CA VAL A 1080 -37.00 -9.34 2.44
C VAL A 1080 -35.74 -9.00 3.23
N SER A 1081 -35.32 -7.73 3.22
CA SER A 1081 -34.02 -7.33 3.78
C SER A 1081 -34.09 -6.95 5.27
N CYS A 1082 -35.25 -6.50 5.75
CA CYS A 1082 -35.37 -5.86 7.07
C CYS A 1082 -36.30 -6.57 8.05
N ASP A 1083 -37.34 -7.29 7.59
CA ASP A 1083 -38.44 -7.74 8.47
C ASP A 1083 -38.00 -8.71 9.56
N ALA A 1084 -37.04 -9.58 9.27
CA ALA A 1084 -36.58 -10.60 10.21
C ALA A 1084 -36.04 -9.98 11.52
N ALA A 1085 -35.19 -8.96 11.41
CA ALA A 1085 -34.63 -8.27 12.57
C ALA A 1085 -35.63 -7.22 13.12
N ALA A 1086 -36.30 -6.48 12.24
CA ALA A 1086 -37.23 -5.42 12.64
C ALA A 1086 -38.44 -5.95 13.43
N GLY A 1087 -38.95 -7.13 13.07
CA GLY A 1087 -40.03 -7.79 13.81
C GLY A 1087 -39.62 -8.22 15.21
N VAL A 1088 -38.35 -8.59 15.44
CA VAL A 1088 -37.83 -8.88 16.79
C VAL A 1088 -37.73 -7.61 17.61
N ILE A 1089 -37.15 -6.55 17.03
CA ILE A 1089 -37.07 -5.21 17.66
C ILE A 1089 -38.47 -4.71 18.02
N TRP A 1090 -39.45 -4.87 17.12
CA TRP A 1090 -40.81 -4.41 17.37
C TRP A 1090 -41.50 -5.17 18.49
N LYS A 1091 -41.28 -6.48 18.63
CA LYS A 1091 -41.78 -7.24 19.79
C LYS A 1091 -41.23 -6.69 21.11
N GLU A 1092 -39.96 -6.30 21.16
CA GLU A 1092 -39.38 -5.66 22.36
C GLU A 1092 -40.04 -4.30 22.68
N VAL A 1093 -40.42 -3.53 21.65
CA VAL A 1093 -41.19 -2.29 21.81
C VAL A 1093 -42.58 -2.57 22.41
N GLN A 1094 -43.22 -3.67 22.01
CA GLN A 1094 -44.54 -4.11 22.51
C GLN A 1094 -44.48 -4.64 23.95
N ASP A 1095 -43.50 -5.50 24.26
CA ASP A 1095 -43.40 -6.22 25.54
C ASP A 1095 -42.92 -5.32 26.69
N GLY A 1096 -42.24 -4.21 26.38
CA GLY A 1096 -41.94 -3.16 27.33
C GLY A 1096 -41.05 -3.59 28.51
N SER A 1097 -39.82 -4.02 28.26
CA SER A 1097 -38.73 -4.25 29.23
C SER A 1097 -39.13 -4.73 30.64
N ILE A 1098 -39.74 -5.91 30.74
CA ILE A 1098 -39.46 -6.81 31.87
C ILE A 1098 -38.48 -7.85 31.33
N GLY A 1099 -37.18 -7.57 31.37
CA GLY A 1099 -36.21 -8.47 30.74
C GLY A 1099 -34.74 -8.16 30.97
N TRP A 1100 -34.41 -7.38 32.00
CA TRP A 1100 -33.00 -7.16 32.37
C TRP A 1100 -32.45 -8.27 33.29
N GLU A 1101 -33.29 -9.16 33.83
CA GLU A 1101 -32.86 -10.25 34.72
C GLU A 1101 -32.72 -11.62 34.05
N THR A 1102 -33.21 -11.86 32.83
CA THR A 1102 -33.24 -13.23 32.25
C THR A 1102 -32.22 -13.49 31.14
N THR A 1103 -31.69 -12.47 30.46
CA THR A 1103 -30.71 -12.64 29.36
C THR A 1103 -29.26 -12.71 29.84
N ALA A 1104 -28.94 -12.16 31.02
CA ALA A 1104 -27.64 -12.35 31.65
C ALA A 1104 -27.44 -13.81 32.14
N TRP A 1105 -28.52 -14.47 32.57
CA TRP A 1105 -28.46 -15.84 33.09
C TRP A 1105 -28.39 -16.92 31.99
N THR A 1106 -29.00 -16.70 30.83
CA THR A 1106 -28.91 -17.66 29.71
C THR A 1106 -27.55 -17.62 29.00
N GLY A 1107 -26.86 -16.46 28.99
CA GLY A 1107 -25.47 -16.35 28.56
C GLY A 1107 -24.50 -17.11 29.48
N MET A 1108 -24.68 -17.00 30.81
CA MET A 1108 -23.85 -17.72 31.79
C MET A 1108 -24.09 -19.25 31.80
N LEU A 1109 -25.33 -19.71 31.60
CA LEU A 1109 -25.62 -21.15 31.60
C LEU A 1109 -25.17 -21.86 30.30
N GLY A 1110 -25.10 -21.14 29.17
CA GLY A 1110 -24.55 -21.67 27.92
C GLY A 1110 -23.04 -21.91 27.94
N THR A 1111 -22.30 -21.20 28.79
CA THR A 1111 -20.83 -21.38 28.95
C THR A 1111 -20.47 -22.43 30.00
N ILE A 1112 -21.42 -22.84 30.85
CA ILE A 1112 -21.19 -23.85 31.91
C ILE A 1112 -21.55 -25.27 31.44
N CYS A 1113 -22.25 -25.43 30.31
CA CYS A 1113 -22.64 -26.74 29.75
C CYS A 1113 -22.18 -26.98 28.30
N GLY A 1114 -21.13 -26.28 27.83
CA GLY A 1114 -20.55 -26.44 26.49
C GLY A 1114 -19.15 -27.04 26.51
#